data_AF-A0A178N0G8-F1
#
_entry.id   AF-A0A178N0G8-F1
#
_cell.length_a   1.000
_cell.length_b   1.000
_cell.length_c   1.000
_cell.angle_alpha   90.00
_cell.angle_beta   90.00
_cell.angle_gamma   90.00
#
_symmetry.space_group_name_H-M   'P 1'
#
loop_
_entity.id
_entity.type
_entity.pdbx_description
1 polymer ?
#
loop_
_entity_poly.entity_id
_entity_poly.type
_entity_poly.pdbx_seq_one_letter_code
_entity_poly.pdbx_strand_id
1 'polypeptide(L)'
;MGHNKMVGSVFVGASGMKYFLFLLSMALASPALAAERCDGRYQAAAAMIDGAISRYDTVYSGGSHWHRLDHVGATLDLYRLWRGLPDLGMRGLEGDDQFENPFDTDSWAEAIAEAVELVENDPSGSSSEPERLKAAIVLDLATSVRRPADWWRAPDDAANPTVVQYTVARLAAERPLLDWLQTIITASDTPWSLAWHLDHGGQDHAAEYERLIADALDKYMAGRGIEWAVAAQLFWHQGTAHADALGRIAKDIEDKVLKCAASPAEYAAHAAGASVAGRYTGIALDRERMAVLPWSVQSVLARNAAMMAMARGGAAEAREVLERLVGITSEPGFRGWLNVARTYTAMSVEQLIEIHRGQELDSKSLRALNLLSVDDLQRLVQSGAFSGWTEASLLHGIFARLVALGRAGEARALLPQIAGKTPAAGAKIAIEEVKESLPDDVAMALVVSRTPGLSTWIKEGSRRSYQYYDVGIYYFDVHDSRELPKAFSAGGAIQGDFETWLLLPQKWYRFRYERGITWSAIERIHSARARWNNNPEDPVPAPAIFKSRSRQSLFGIAKLAALDEIAQLQGERRLIRQVSLTLLRWADSQSETWLKALLSDRDLVAEVLHRVVMLNRYESGGDIDGVPLGKRAFKLLHKRFPRSDWAKKTPHWYNGRQVDH
;
A
#
# COMPACT_ATOMS: atom_id res chain seq x y z
N MET A 1 -37.78 -55.07 -6.84
CA MET A 1 -37.80 -53.71 -6.25
C MET A 1 -37.48 -53.85 -4.77
N GLY A 2 -36.28 -53.42 -4.36
CA GLY A 2 -35.83 -53.52 -2.97
C GLY A 2 -34.58 -52.67 -2.78
N HIS A 3 -34.71 -51.63 -1.97
CA HIS A 3 -33.72 -50.57 -1.76
C HIS A 3 -32.45 -51.04 -1.05
N ASN A 4 -31.29 -50.68 -1.59
CA ASN A 4 -30.01 -50.63 -0.87
C ASN A 4 -29.84 -49.23 -0.25
N LYS A 5 -29.75 -49.17 1.09
CA LYS A 5 -29.26 -48.00 1.83
C LYS A 5 -27.75 -48.14 2.01
N MET A 6 -26.97 -47.25 1.41
CA MET A 6 -25.57 -47.02 1.78
C MET A 6 -25.54 -45.98 2.90
N VAL A 7 -24.97 -46.36 4.04
CA VAL A 7 -24.57 -45.45 5.12
C VAL A 7 -23.13 -45.04 4.85
N GLY A 8 -22.93 -43.78 4.45
CA GLY A 8 -21.61 -43.17 4.32
C GLY A 8 -21.25 -42.43 5.60
N SER A 9 -20.30 -42.98 6.36
CA SER A 9 -19.66 -42.33 7.50
C SER A 9 -18.64 -41.31 6.99
N VAL A 10 -18.92 -40.02 7.19
CA VAL A 10 -17.96 -38.93 6.94
C VAL A 10 -17.03 -38.83 8.14
N PHE A 11 -15.79 -39.30 7.97
CA PHE A 11 -14.69 -39.04 8.89
C PHE A 11 -14.22 -37.58 8.72
N VAL A 12 -14.59 -36.70 9.65
CA VAL A 12 -14.01 -35.37 9.77
C VAL A 12 -12.65 -35.50 10.45
N GLY A 13 -11.58 -35.36 9.68
CA GLY A 13 -10.20 -35.42 10.19
C GLY A 13 -9.87 -34.26 11.13
N ALA A 14 -9.08 -34.56 12.16
CA ALA A 14 -8.64 -33.65 13.23
C ALA A 14 -7.89 -32.37 12.77
N SER A 15 -7.58 -32.24 11.48
CA SER A 15 -7.01 -31.02 10.89
C SER A 15 -8.04 -29.89 10.69
N GLY A 16 -9.34 -30.19 10.60
CA GLY A 16 -10.39 -29.18 10.45
C GLY A 16 -10.66 -28.36 11.72
N MET A 17 -10.42 -28.96 12.89
CA MET A 17 -10.74 -28.34 14.18
C MET A 17 -9.72 -27.28 14.60
N LYS A 18 -8.46 -27.37 14.13
CA LYS A 18 -7.44 -26.33 14.34
C LYS A 18 -7.70 -25.08 13.49
N TYR A 19 -8.29 -25.21 12.30
CA TYR A 19 -8.64 -24.07 11.45
C TYR A 19 -9.88 -23.33 11.94
N PHE A 20 -10.86 -24.06 12.49
CA PHE A 20 -12.08 -23.44 13.04
C PHE A 20 -11.79 -22.67 14.34
N LEU A 21 -10.91 -23.17 15.22
CA LEU A 21 -10.46 -22.46 16.42
C LEU A 21 -9.56 -21.26 16.11
N PHE A 22 -8.74 -21.30 15.05
CA PHE A 22 -7.92 -20.14 14.64
C PHE A 22 -8.76 -19.00 14.05
N LEU A 23 -9.82 -19.32 13.31
CA LEU A 23 -10.78 -18.32 12.79
C LEU A 23 -11.68 -17.74 13.90
N LEU A 24 -12.08 -18.54 14.89
CA LEU A 24 -12.85 -18.04 16.04
C LEU A 24 -12.00 -17.18 17.01
N SER A 25 -10.68 -17.41 17.06
CA SER A 25 -9.74 -16.64 17.88
C SER A 25 -9.37 -15.28 17.25
N MET A 26 -9.46 -15.14 15.92
CA MET A 26 -9.21 -13.87 15.23
C MET A 26 -10.42 -12.91 15.26
N ALA A 27 -11.62 -13.41 15.53
CA ALA A 27 -12.83 -12.59 15.62
C ALA A 27 -13.02 -11.89 16.99
N LEU A 28 -12.13 -12.15 17.97
CA LEU A 28 -12.23 -11.62 19.34
C LEU A 28 -11.09 -10.68 19.75
N ALA A 29 -10.20 -10.32 18.83
CA ALA A 29 -9.13 -9.37 19.12
C ALA A 29 -9.49 -7.96 18.64
N SER A 30 -9.68 -7.05 19.61
CA SER A 30 -9.44 -5.59 19.52
C SER A 30 -10.59 -4.66 19.10
N PRO A 31 -11.65 -4.57 19.92
CA PRO A 31 -12.04 -3.24 20.43
C PRO A 31 -11.97 -3.15 21.98
N ALA A 32 -11.52 -4.22 22.65
CA ALA A 32 -11.61 -4.36 24.10
C ALA A 32 -10.73 -3.39 24.91
N LEU A 33 -9.57 -2.95 24.41
CA LEU A 33 -8.56 -2.27 25.25
C LEU A 33 -8.95 -0.86 25.73
N ALA A 34 -9.63 -0.06 24.89
CA ALA A 34 -10.11 1.27 25.29
C ALA A 34 -11.34 1.20 26.20
N ALA A 35 -12.20 0.20 25.94
CA ALA A 35 -13.37 -0.09 26.75
C ALA A 35 -12.97 -0.59 28.14
N GLU A 36 -11.95 -1.43 28.26
CA GLU A 36 -11.52 -2.05 29.51
C GLU A 36 -10.98 -1.05 30.54
N ARG A 37 -10.38 0.07 30.13
CA ARG A 37 -9.89 1.10 31.08
C ARG A 37 -11.02 1.84 31.81
N CYS A 38 -12.17 2.02 31.16
CA CYS A 38 -13.33 2.73 31.72
C CYS A 38 -14.54 1.79 31.83
N ASP A 39 -14.32 0.52 32.19
CA ASP A 39 -15.36 -0.49 32.48
C ASP A 39 -16.43 -0.65 31.38
N GLY A 40 -16.03 -0.54 30.12
CA GLY A 40 -16.90 -0.68 28.96
C GLY A 40 -17.71 0.56 28.60
N ARG A 41 -17.63 1.64 29.39
CA ARG A 41 -18.49 2.84 29.26
C ARG A 41 -18.54 3.42 27.85
N TYR A 42 -17.44 3.35 27.11
CA TYR A 42 -17.30 3.99 25.81
C TYR A 42 -17.41 3.03 24.61
N GLN A 43 -17.74 1.75 24.84
CA GLN A 43 -17.71 0.73 23.79
C GLN A 43 -18.61 1.05 22.58
N ALA A 44 -19.84 1.53 22.81
CA ALA A 44 -20.76 1.87 21.73
C ALA A 44 -20.28 3.09 20.91
N ALA A 45 -19.80 4.13 21.60
CA ALA A 45 -19.25 5.31 20.94
C ALA A 45 -17.96 5.00 20.16
N ALA A 46 -17.10 4.14 20.70
CA ALA A 46 -15.90 3.65 20.00
C ALA A 46 -16.27 2.91 18.71
N ALA A 47 -17.30 2.06 18.74
CA ALA A 47 -17.78 1.35 17.55
C ALA A 47 -18.35 2.30 16.47
N MET A 48 -19.01 3.40 16.86
CA MET A 48 -19.46 4.42 15.92
C MET A 48 -18.28 5.16 15.26
N ILE A 49 -17.27 5.53 16.06
CA ILE A 49 -16.05 6.16 15.55
C ILE A 49 -15.30 5.22 14.60
N ASP A 50 -15.14 3.94 14.97
CA ASP A 50 -14.54 2.94 14.09
C ASP A 50 -15.33 2.77 12.79
N GLY A 51 -16.67 2.81 12.83
CA GLY A 51 -17.53 2.78 11.65
C GLY A 51 -17.27 3.93 10.69
N ALA A 52 -17.09 5.15 11.22
CA ALA A 52 -16.84 6.34 10.40
C ALA A 52 -15.39 6.40 9.87
N ILE A 53 -14.42 6.28 10.77
CA ILE A 53 -12.99 6.51 10.47
C ILE A 53 -12.38 5.34 9.72
N SER A 54 -12.78 4.08 9.99
CA SER A 54 -12.08 2.94 9.39
C SER A 54 -12.18 2.86 7.86
N ARG A 55 -13.09 3.59 7.24
CA ARG A 55 -13.30 3.62 5.79
C ARG A 55 -12.37 4.59 5.07
N TYR A 56 -12.33 5.84 5.50
CA TYR A 56 -11.60 6.92 4.82
C TYR A 56 -10.59 7.64 5.71
N ASP A 57 -10.31 7.08 6.90
CA ASP A 57 -9.41 7.64 7.90
C ASP A 57 -9.82 9.06 8.36
N THR A 58 -11.09 9.41 8.18
CA THR A 58 -11.75 10.66 8.58
C THR A 58 -13.17 10.39 9.09
N VAL A 59 -13.80 11.34 9.77
CA VAL A 59 -15.17 11.23 10.29
C VAL A 59 -16.25 11.22 9.20
N TYR A 60 -15.95 11.69 7.99
CA TYR A 60 -16.87 11.63 6.86
C TYR A 60 -16.78 10.28 6.15
N SER A 61 -17.84 9.47 6.24
CA SER A 61 -17.88 8.09 5.75
C SER A 61 -18.48 7.94 4.35
N GLY A 62 -18.95 9.03 3.74
CA GLY A 62 -19.48 9.06 2.37
C GLY A 62 -18.39 9.10 1.30
N GLY A 63 -18.71 8.81 0.04
CA GLY A 63 -17.66 8.58 -0.96
C GLY A 63 -18.09 8.17 -2.39
N SER A 64 -17.18 7.48 -3.09
CA SER A 64 -17.28 7.30 -4.54
C SER A 64 -18.53 6.54 -4.98
N HIS A 65 -19.23 7.12 -5.97
CA HIS A 65 -20.46 6.60 -6.56
C HIS A 65 -20.24 5.95 -7.94
N TRP A 66 -18.99 5.59 -8.28
CA TRP A 66 -18.63 5.13 -9.63
C TRP A 66 -19.20 3.75 -10.01
N HIS A 67 -19.40 2.85 -9.04
CA HIS A 67 -19.88 1.47 -9.29
C HIS A 67 -20.90 0.94 -8.27
N ARG A 68 -20.88 1.45 -7.04
CA ARG A 68 -21.89 1.25 -5.99
C ARG A 68 -22.10 2.61 -5.33
N LEU A 69 -23.33 2.95 -4.95
CA LEU A 69 -23.54 4.18 -4.21
C LEU A 69 -23.04 4.01 -2.78
N ASP A 70 -22.03 4.82 -2.43
CA ASP A 70 -21.63 5.00 -1.05
C ASP A 70 -22.65 5.84 -0.25
N HIS A 71 -22.46 5.93 1.06
CA HIS A 71 -23.34 6.66 1.96
C HIS A 71 -22.62 7.19 3.22
N VAL A 72 -23.16 8.27 3.77
CA VAL A 72 -22.64 8.93 5.00
C VAL A 72 -23.16 8.31 6.31
N GLY A 73 -23.67 7.07 6.29
CA GLY A 73 -24.42 6.48 7.40
C GLY A 73 -23.70 6.51 8.76
N ALA A 74 -22.40 6.17 8.80
CA ALA A 74 -21.64 6.20 10.04
C ALA A 74 -21.38 7.63 10.54
N THR A 75 -21.24 8.60 9.65
CA THR A 75 -21.17 10.04 10.01
C THR A 75 -22.48 10.53 10.61
N LEU A 76 -23.63 10.06 10.11
CA LEU A 76 -24.95 10.42 10.63
C LEU A 76 -25.20 9.81 12.02
N ASP A 77 -24.78 8.58 12.28
CA ASP A 77 -24.83 7.98 13.63
C ASP A 77 -24.01 8.81 14.63
N LEU A 78 -22.84 9.32 14.24
CA LEU A 78 -22.02 10.21 15.08
C LEU A 78 -22.70 11.56 15.34
N TYR A 79 -23.30 12.17 14.33
CA TYR A 79 -24.12 13.38 14.51
C TYR A 79 -25.20 13.14 15.55
N ARG A 80 -25.96 12.06 15.41
CA ARG A 80 -27.04 11.71 16.34
C ARG A 80 -26.50 11.50 17.75
N LEU A 81 -25.38 10.81 17.92
CA LEU A 81 -24.72 10.66 19.23
C LEU A 81 -24.39 12.02 19.87
N TRP A 82 -23.82 12.96 19.12
CA TRP A 82 -23.47 14.30 19.63
C TRP A 82 -24.69 15.17 19.96
N ARG A 83 -25.80 14.95 19.26
CA ARG A 83 -27.09 15.60 19.52
C ARG A 83 -27.88 14.94 20.67
N GLY A 84 -27.39 13.83 21.23
CA GLY A 84 -28.12 13.05 22.23
C GLY A 84 -29.34 12.30 21.66
N LEU A 85 -29.35 12.05 20.36
CA LEU A 85 -30.40 11.30 19.66
C LEU A 85 -30.10 9.79 19.68
N PRO A 86 -31.13 8.92 19.60
CA PRO A 86 -30.94 7.47 19.56
C PRO A 86 -30.11 6.99 18.37
N ASP A 87 -29.29 5.96 18.57
CA ASP A 87 -28.54 5.29 17.50
C ASP A 87 -29.49 4.64 16.47
N LEU A 88 -29.33 4.97 15.18
CA LEU A 88 -30.10 4.38 14.09
C LEU A 88 -29.39 3.21 13.42
N GLY A 89 -28.16 2.87 13.82
CA GLY A 89 -27.41 1.76 13.24
C GLY A 89 -27.05 1.98 11.77
N MET A 90 -27.02 3.23 11.28
CA MET A 90 -26.77 3.54 9.88
C MET A 90 -25.37 3.14 9.40
N ARG A 91 -24.41 3.00 10.32
CA ARG A 91 -23.07 2.47 10.04
C ARG A 91 -23.05 1.01 9.56
N GLY A 92 -24.08 0.22 9.89
CA GLY A 92 -24.17 -1.19 9.55
C GLY A 92 -24.92 -1.48 8.25
N LEU A 93 -25.38 -0.45 7.55
CA LEU A 93 -26.14 -0.59 6.31
C LEU A 93 -25.21 -1.07 5.19
N GLU A 94 -25.65 -2.08 4.43
CA GLU A 94 -24.97 -2.50 3.21
C GLU A 94 -25.63 -1.80 2.01
N GLY A 95 -24.84 -1.09 1.20
CA GLY A 95 -25.35 -0.41 0.00
C GLY A 95 -25.95 -1.40 -1.01
N ASP A 96 -26.94 -0.99 -1.80
CA ASP A 96 -27.42 -1.84 -2.90
C ASP A 96 -26.58 -1.59 -4.16
N ASP A 97 -26.03 -2.65 -4.76
CA ASP A 97 -25.34 -2.60 -6.06
C ASP A 97 -26.30 -2.20 -7.19
N GLN A 98 -27.62 -2.23 -6.94
CA GLN A 98 -28.68 -1.87 -7.88
C GLN A 98 -29.43 -0.58 -7.52
N PHE A 99 -28.86 0.29 -6.68
CA PHE A 99 -29.48 1.61 -6.46
C PHE A 99 -29.35 2.47 -7.72
N GLU A 100 -30.31 2.33 -8.64
CA GLU A 100 -30.53 3.29 -9.71
C GLU A 100 -30.85 4.62 -9.04
N ASN A 101 -30.09 5.69 -9.36
CA ASN A 101 -30.38 7.03 -8.86
C ASN A 101 -31.84 7.37 -9.20
N PRO A 102 -32.76 7.34 -8.22
CA PRO A 102 -34.19 7.31 -8.50
C PRO A 102 -34.76 8.72 -8.68
N PHE A 103 -33.91 9.75 -8.69
CA PHE A 103 -34.33 11.15 -8.61
C PHE A 103 -34.11 11.88 -9.93
N ASP A 104 -35.22 12.29 -10.55
CA ASP A 104 -35.23 13.36 -11.53
C ASP A 104 -34.81 14.69 -10.83
N THR A 105 -34.24 15.65 -11.57
CA THR A 105 -33.62 16.85 -10.98
C THR A 105 -34.59 17.71 -10.15
N ASP A 106 -35.89 17.54 -10.34
CA ASP A 106 -36.94 18.36 -9.75
C ASP A 106 -37.35 17.93 -8.32
N SER A 107 -36.92 16.76 -7.84
CA SER A 107 -37.31 16.22 -6.51
C SER A 107 -36.23 16.27 -5.42
N TRP A 108 -35.04 16.82 -5.72
CA TRP A 108 -33.92 16.86 -4.77
C TRP A 108 -34.22 17.61 -3.48
N ALA A 109 -34.98 18.71 -3.55
CA ALA A 109 -35.31 19.48 -2.36
C ALA A 109 -36.16 18.68 -1.36
N GLU A 110 -37.14 17.93 -1.87
CA GLU A 110 -37.99 17.05 -1.08
C GLU A 110 -37.20 15.87 -0.53
N ALA A 111 -36.44 15.19 -1.38
CA ALA A 111 -35.61 14.04 -0.97
C ALA A 111 -34.59 14.41 0.13
N ILE A 112 -33.92 15.56 0.00
CA ILE A 112 -33.00 16.06 1.03
C ILE A 112 -33.77 16.40 2.31
N ALA A 113 -34.90 17.10 2.20
CA ALA A 113 -35.69 17.46 3.38
C ALA A 113 -36.22 16.24 4.14
N GLU A 114 -36.71 15.21 3.43
CA GLU A 114 -37.13 13.92 4.00
C GLU A 114 -35.96 13.21 4.70
N ALA A 115 -34.79 13.17 4.05
CA ALA A 115 -33.61 12.53 4.60
C ALA A 115 -33.13 13.23 5.89
N VAL A 116 -33.11 14.57 5.89
CA VAL A 116 -32.78 15.36 7.10
C VAL A 116 -33.81 15.11 8.19
N GLU A 117 -35.10 15.08 7.86
CA GLU A 117 -36.17 14.84 8.82
C GLU A 117 -36.05 13.47 9.50
N LEU A 118 -35.77 12.43 8.72
CA LEU A 118 -35.53 11.08 9.23
C LEU A 118 -34.35 11.09 10.22
N VAL A 119 -33.23 11.69 9.84
CA VAL A 119 -32.01 11.71 10.66
C VAL A 119 -32.16 12.57 11.92
N GLU A 120 -32.98 13.61 11.92
CA GLU A 120 -33.15 14.47 13.09
C GLU A 120 -34.26 13.96 14.04
N ASN A 121 -35.35 13.41 13.49
CA ASN A 121 -36.59 13.22 14.24
C ASN A 121 -37.07 11.77 14.38
N ASP A 122 -36.42 10.77 13.77
CA ASP A 122 -36.78 9.36 14.03
C ASP A 122 -36.51 9.00 15.52
N PRO A 123 -37.56 8.73 16.32
CA PRO A 123 -37.47 8.63 17.77
C PRO A 123 -36.91 7.29 18.27
N SER A 124 -36.65 6.28 17.41
CA SER A 124 -36.03 5.01 17.84
C SER A 124 -35.66 4.04 16.70
N GLY A 125 -35.57 4.49 15.44
CA GLY A 125 -35.41 3.59 14.30
C GLY A 125 -36.74 3.00 13.84
N SER A 126 -37.82 3.80 13.87
CA SER A 126 -39.11 3.41 13.28
C SER A 126 -39.00 3.28 11.76
N SER A 127 -38.05 3.98 11.14
CA SER A 127 -37.72 3.84 9.74
C SER A 127 -37.08 2.48 9.44
N SER A 128 -37.49 1.89 8.34
CA SER A 128 -36.94 0.66 7.80
C SER A 128 -35.47 0.83 7.38
N GLU A 129 -34.76 -0.29 7.25
CA GLU A 129 -33.39 -0.30 6.73
C GLU A 129 -33.25 0.36 5.35
N PRO A 130 -34.13 0.09 4.36
CA PRO A 130 -34.09 0.78 3.08
C PRO A 130 -34.29 2.30 3.16
N GLU A 131 -35.16 2.79 4.05
CA GLU A 131 -35.39 4.23 4.24
C GLU A 131 -34.16 4.92 4.83
N ARG A 132 -33.51 4.29 5.82
CA ARG A 132 -32.27 4.78 6.41
C ARG A 132 -31.13 4.79 5.39
N LEU A 133 -31.01 3.74 4.57
CA LEU A 133 -30.02 3.67 3.50
C LEU A 133 -30.26 4.75 2.44
N LYS A 134 -31.50 4.93 1.98
CA LYS A 134 -31.88 6.01 1.06
C LYS A 134 -31.49 7.37 1.62
N ALA A 135 -31.83 7.66 2.87
CA ALA A 135 -31.47 8.93 3.52
C ALA A 135 -29.94 9.14 3.55
N ALA A 136 -29.18 8.10 3.93
CA ALA A 136 -27.73 8.18 3.98
C ALA A 136 -27.08 8.36 2.60
N ILE A 137 -27.63 7.77 1.53
CA ILE A 137 -27.18 7.97 0.14
C ILE A 137 -27.54 9.38 -0.35
N VAL A 138 -28.77 9.85 -0.11
CA VAL A 138 -29.24 11.17 -0.54
C VAL A 138 -28.38 12.27 0.09
N LEU A 139 -28.09 12.16 1.39
CA LEU A 139 -27.26 13.15 2.08
C LEU A 139 -25.79 13.11 1.64
N ASP A 140 -25.26 11.93 1.27
CA ASP A 140 -23.92 11.83 0.67
C ASP A 140 -23.89 12.59 -0.67
N LEU A 141 -24.80 12.24 -1.58
CA LEU A 141 -24.92 12.84 -2.93
C LEU A 141 -25.25 14.34 -2.91
N ALA A 142 -25.94 14.83 -1.88
CA ALA A 142 -26.28 16.24 -1.74
C ALA A 142 -25.06 17.08 -1.34
N THR A 143 -24.13 16.51 -0.57
CA THR A 143 -22.95 17.26 -0.09
C THR A 143 -21.82 17.29 -1.11
N SER A 144 -21.08 18.41 -1.18
CA SER A 144 -19.97 18.53 -2.13
C SER A 144 -18.89 19.50 -1.68
N VAL A 145 -17.62 19.20 -1.99
CA VAL A 145 -16.50 20.10 -1.71
C VAL A 145 -16.22 20.98 -2.91
N ARG A 146 -16.14 22.31 -2.70
CA ARG A 146 -15.91 23.30 -3.76
C ARG A 146 -15.02 24.44 -3.29
N ARG A 147 -14.84 25.42 -4.19
CA ARG A 147 -14.25 26.72 -3.93
C ARG A 147 -15.32 27.82 -4.09
N PRO A 148 -15.39 28.80 -3.16
CA PRO A 148 -14.62 28.86 -1.90
C PRO A 148 -14.99 27.69 -0.95
N ALA A 149 -14.15 27.37 0.04
CA ALA A 149 -14.35 26.22 0.93
C ALA A 149 -15.69 26.27 1.68
N ASP A 150 -16.24 27.46 1.89
CA ASP A 150 -17.54 27.74 2.51
C ASP A 150 -18.65 28.07 1.49
N TRP A 151 -18.55 27.56 0.25
CA TRP A 151 -19.41 27.92 -0.89
C TRP A 151 -20.92 27.89 -0.60
N TRP A 152 -21.42 26.99 0.25
CA TRP A 152 -22.86 26.87 0.51
C TRP A 152 -23.41 28.04 1.34
N ARG A 153 -22.54 28.86 1.91
CA ARG A 153 -22.90 30.09 2.65
C ARG A 153 -23.04 31.29 1.72
N ALA A 154 -22.36 31.25 0.58
CA ALA A 154 -22.40 32.26 -0.47
C ALA A 154 -22.40 31.55 -1.84
N PRO A 155 -23.49 30.85 -2.21
CA PRO A 155 -23.50 30.00 -3.40
C PRO A 155 -23.25 30.78 -4.70
N ASP A 156 -23.58 32.08 -4.71
CA ASP A 156 -23.34 32.98 -5.84
C ASP A 156 -21.84 33.25 -6.11
N ASP A 157 -20.99 33.11 -5.08
CA ASP A 157 -19.53 33.26 -5.21
C ASP A 157 -18.86 31.98 -5.76
N ALA A 158 -19.59 30.86 -5.80
CA ALA A 158 -19.11 29.61 -6.35
C ALA A 158 -19.20 29.61 -7.89
N ALA A 159 -18.21 29.04 -8.57
CA ALA A 159 -18.25 28.98 -10.04
C ALA A 159 -19.35 28.00 -10.53
N ASN A 160 -20.40 28.50 -11.19
CA ASN A 160 -21.47 27.70 -11.81
C ASN A 160 -22.08 26.61 -10.90
N PRO A 161 -22.70 26.96 -9.74
CA PRO A 161 -23.40 26.00 -8.90
C PRO A 161 -24.57 25.31 -9.63
N THR A 162 -24.76 24.03 -9.34
CA THR A 162 -25.89 23.24 -9.85
C THR A 162 -27.19 23.56 -9.09
N VAL A 163 -28.34 23.14 -9.62
CA VAL A 163 -29.65 23.28 -8.93
C VAL A 163 -29.64 22.58 -7.56
N VAL A 164 -29.02 21.40 -7.48
CA VAL A 164 -28.85 20.66 -6.21
C VAL A 164 -28.01 21.48 -5.23
N GLN A 165 -26.94 22.13 -5.69
CA GLN A 165 -26.08 22.95 -4.85
C GLN A 165 -26.78 24.19 -4.29
N TYR A 166 -27.58 24.90 -5.11
CA TYR A 166 -28.43 25.98 -4.59
C TYR A 166 -29.47 25.46 -3.58
N THR A 167 -30.03 24.29 -3.83
CA THR A 167 -30.99 23.66 -2.92
C THR A 167 -30.34 23.35 -1.57
N VAL A 168 -29.13 22.80 -1.59
CA VAL A 168 -28.34 22.48 -0.40
C VAL A 168 -27.96 23.75 0.35
N ALA A 169 -27.48 24.80 -0.33
CA ALA A 169 -27.16 26.08 0.29
C ALA A 169 -28.37 26.69 1.02
N ARG A 170 -29.54 26.69 0.36
CA ARG A 170 -30.80 27.16 0.97
C ARG A 170 -31.20 26.33 2.20
N LEU A 171 -31.20 25.00 2.07
CA LEU A 171 -31.59 24.12 3.17
C LEU A 171 -30.58 24.15 4.33
N ALA A 172 -29.29 24.31 4.07
CA ALA A 172 -28.26 24.41 5.11
C ALA A 172 -28.42 25.67 5.98
N ALA A 173 -28.94 26.77 5.42
CA ALA A 173 -29.26 27.96 6.20
C ALA A 173 -30.37 27.72 7.26
N GLU A 174 -31.23 26.73 7.02
CA GLU A 174 -32.41 26.43 7.85
C GLU A 174 -32.24 25.15 8.69
N ARG A 175 -31.42 24.19 8.23
CA ARG A 175 -31.28 22.84 8.80
C ARG A 175 -29.86 22.61 9.33
N PRO A 176 -29.66 22.56 10.67
CA PRO A 176 -28.34 22.39 11.28
C PRO A 176 -27.58 21.14 10.82
N LEU A 177 -28.27 20.00 10.61
CA LEU A 177 -27.63 18.79 10.11
C LEU A 177 -26.94 19.01 8.77
N LEU A 178 -27.59 19.71 7.82
CA LEU A 178 -27.04 19.85 6.48
C LEU A 178 -25.85 20.82 6.45
N ASP A 179 -25.93 21.93 7.19
CA ASP A 179 -24.78 22.84 7.38
C ASP A 179 -23.61 22.13 8.07
N TRP A 180 -23.89 21.33 9.10
CA TRP A 180 -22.89 20.55 9.79
C TRP A 180 -22.25 19.50 8.87
N LEU A 181 -23.06 18.73 8.13
CA LEU A 181 -22.56 17.68 7.24
C LEU A 181 -21.69 18.27 6.11
N GLN A 182 -22.11 19.41 5.56
CA GLN A 182 -21.36 20.16 4.54
C GLN A 182 -20.06 20.77 5.12
N THR A 183 -20.05 21.15 6.39
CA THR A 183 -18.83 21.53 7.13
C THR A 183 -17.89 20.34 7.30
N ILE A 184 -18.41 19.16 7.66
CA ILE A 184 -17.62 17.95 7.92
C ILE A 184 -17.00 17.35 6.67
N ILE A 185 -17.72 17.30 5.55
CA ILE A 185 -17.12 16.85 4.27
C ILE A 185 -15.98 17.78 3.86
N THR A 186 -16.14 19.09 4.07
CA THR A 186 -15.12 20.09 3.75
C THR A 186 -13.89 19.93 4.65
N ALA A 187 -14.08 19.71 5.95
CA ALA A 187 -12.99 19.44 6.88
C ALA A 187 -12.26 18.13 6.54
N SER A 188 -13.02 17.12 6.15
CA SER A 188 -12.52 15.78 5.80
C SER A 188 -11.74 15.73 4.50
N ASP A 189 -12.00 16.66 3.58
CA ASP A 189 -11.29 16.80 2.31
C ASP A 189 -9.98 17.60 2.44
N THR A 190 -9.67 18.12 3.63
CA THR A 190 -8.41 18.83 3.82
C THR A 190 -7.22 17.85 3.72
N PRO A 191 -6.12 18.19 3.02
CA PRO A 191 -4.95 17.32 2.92
C PRO A 191 -4.40 16.92 4.29
N TRP A 192 -4.48 17.82 5.28
CA TRP A 192 -3.96 17.56 6.62
C TRP A 192 -4.89 16.73 7.50
N SER A 193 -6.20 16.66 7.24
CA SER A 193 -7.07 15.72 7.96
C SER A 193 -6.76 14.27 7.59
N LEU A 194 -6.32 14.04 6.36
CA LEU A 194 -5.94 12.70 5.87
C LEU A 194 -4.46 12.39 6.15
N ALA A 195 -3.58 13.37 5.93
CA ALA A 195 -2.14 13.19 6.02
C ALA A 195 -1.44 14.45 6.58
N TRP A 196 -1.04 14.40 7.86
CA TRP A 196 -0.46 15.56 8.58
C TRP A 196 0.75 16.20 7.89
N HIS A 197 1.52 15.43 7.13
CA HIS A 197 2.73 15.90 6.45
C HIS A 197 2.45 16.76 5.22
N LEU A 198 1.20 16.80 4.75
CA LEU A 198 0.75 17.64 3.64
C LEU A 198 0.30 19.04 4.09
N ASP A 199 0.33 19.33 5.39
CA ASP A 199 0.10 20.69 5.88
C ASP A 199 1.37 21.54 5.72
N HIS A 200 1.36 22.41 4.72
CA HIS A 200 2.50 23.26 4.39
C HIS A 200 2.40 24.69 4.95
N GLY A 201 1.39 25.02 5.78
CA GLY A 201 1.28 26.32 6.48
C GLY A 201 1.21 27.58 5.61
N GLY A 202 1.36 27.47 4.29
CA GLY A 202 1.36 28.57 3.31
C GLY A 202 0.10 28.60 2.45
N GLN A 203 -1.05 28.26 3.01
CA GLN A 203 -2.27 28.14 2.20
C GLN A 203 -2.84 29.50 1.83
N ASP A 204 -2.95 29.76 0.52
CA ASP A 204 -3.73 30.86 -0.08
C ASP A 204 -5.22 30.85 0.35
N HIS A 205 -5.67 29.83 1.09
CA HIS A 205 -7.05 29.56 1.49
C HIS A 205 -7.28 29.57 3.00
N ALA A 206 -6.27 29.93 3.81
CA ALA A 206 -6.39 29.97 5.26
C ALA A 206 -7.60 30.79 5.73
N ALA A 207 -7.94 31.88 5.03
CA ALA A 207 -9.06 32.74 5.41
C ALA A 207 -10.44 32.05 5.35
N GLU A 208 -10.66 31.13 4.40
CA GLU A 208 -11.94 30.43 4.25
C GLU A 208 -12.14 29.39 5.37
N TYR A 209 -11.07 28.65 5.69
CA TYR A 209 -11.08 27.72 6.82
C TYR A 209 -11.18 28.43 8.16
N GLU A 210 -10.52 29.58 8.33
CA GLU A 210 -10.68 30.37 9.56
C GLU A 210 -12.12 30.85 9.76
N ARG A 211 -12.86 31.18 8.69
CA ARG A 211 -14.29 31.50 8.81
C ARG A 211 -15.11 30.29 9.26
N LEU A 212 -14.82 29.10 8.72
CA LEU A 212 -15.49 27.86 9.13
C LEU A 212 -15.15 27.47 10.59
N ILE A 213 -13.90 27.65 11.02
CA ILE A 213 -13.46 27.43 12.41
C ILE A 213 -14.18 28.39 13.35
N ALA A 214 -14.16 29.69 13.03
CA ALA A 214 -14.78 30.72 13.87
C ALA A 214 -16.29 30.47 14.04
N ASP A 215 -17.00 30.22 12.94
CA ASP A 215 -18.44 29.94 13.00
C ASP A 215 -18.77 28.66 13.77
N ALA A 216 -18.00 27.58 13.59
CA ALA A 216 -18.20 26.34 14.34
C ALA A 216 -17.93 26.56 15.85
N LEU A 217 -16.91 27.34 16.21
CA LEU A 217 -16.66 27.73 17.60
C LEU A 217 -17.80 28.59 18.16
N ASP A 218 -18.29 29.57 17.42
CA ASP A 218 -19.40 30.43 17.85
C ASP A 218 -20.67 29.61 18.11
N LYS A 219 -20.99 28.65 17.23
CA LYS A 219 -22.11 27.72 17.43
C LYS A 219 -21.93 26.86 18.68
N TYR A 220 -20.74 26.31 18.89
CA TYR A 220 -20.44 25.53 20.10
C TYR A 220 -20.58 26.38 21.38
N MET A 221 -19.99 27.59 21.39
CA MET A 221 -20.03 28.50 22.53
C MET A 221 -21.43 29.03 22.82
N ALA A 222 -22.29 29.13 21.80
CA ALA A 222 -23.71 29.41 21.94
C ALA A 222 -24.54 28.22 22.46
N GLY A 223 -23.90 27.10 22.81
CA GLY A 223 -24.57 25.91 23.35
C GLY A 223 -25.30 25.09 22.28
N ARG A 224 -24.96 25.26 21.00
CA ARG A 224 -25.64 24.55 19.90
C ARG A 224 -25.21 23.09 19.74
N GLY A 225 -24.36 22.54 20.60
CA GLY A 225 -24.00 21.12 20.60
C GLY A 225 -22.52 20.86 20.35
N ILE A 226 -22.04 19.70 20.82
CA ILE A 226 -20.62 19.31 20.77
C ILE A 226 -20.13 18.95 19.35
N GLU A 227 -21.04 18.63 18.44
CA GLU A 227 -20.76 18.37 17.03
C GLU A 227 -20.05 19.54 16.35
N TRP A 228 -20.30 20.77 16.80
CA TRP A 228 -19.64 21.98 16.30
C TRP A 228 -18.22 22.16 16.86
N ALA A 229 -17.96 21.74 18.09
CA ALA A 229 -16.60 21.67 18.61
C ALA A 229 -15.76 20.67 17.80
N VAL A 230 -16.34 19.53 17.43
CA VAL A 230 -15.69 18.54 16.57
C VAL A 230 -15.40 19.13 15.18
N ALA A 231 -16.38 19.77 14.55
CA ALA A 231 -16.19 20.42 13.25
C ALA A 231 -15.04 21.44 13.27
N ALA A 232 -14.97 22.28 14.31
CA ALA A 232 -13.89 23.25 14.48
C ALA A 232 -12.51 22.57 14.66
N GLN A 233 -12.44 21.47 15.43
CA GLN A 233 -11.19 20.73 15.65
C GLN A 233 -10.68 20.04 14.39
N LEU A 234 -11.55 19.58 13.49
CA LEU A 234 -11.15 18.91 12.25
C LEU A 234 -10.46 19.86 11.25
N PHE A 235 -10.74 21.16 11.34
CA PHE A 235 -10.02 22.19 10.57
C PHE A 235 -8.71 22.66 11.22
N TRP A 236 -8.36 22.16 12.41
CA TRP A 236 -7.17 22.64 13.12
C TRP A 236 -5.88 22.31 12.35
N HIS A 237 -5.19 23.36 11.87
CA HIS A 237 -3.93 23.25 11.13
C HIS A 237 -2.84 24.17 11.72
N GLN A 238 -1.65 24.13 11.12
CA GLN A 238 -0.55 24.97 11.57
C GLN A 238 -0.83 26.43 11.22
N GLY A 239 -0.74 27.31 12.22
CA GLY A 239 -1.03 28.73 12.04
C GLY A 239 -2.50 29.11 12.25
N THR A 240 -3.35 28.17 12.69
CA THR A 240 -4.75 28.48 13.00
C THR A 240 -4.88 29.60 14.04
N ALA A 241 -5.66 30.64 13.75
CA ALA A 241 -5.80 31.81 14.64
C ALA A 241 -6.46 31.44 15.98
N HIS A 242 -7.30 30.41 15.97
CA HIS A 242 -8.07 29.92 17.11
C HIS A 242 -7.40 28.75 17.86
N ALA A 243 -6.10 28.49 17.64
CA ALA A 243 -5.41 27.32 18.19
C ALA A 243 -5.51 27.19 19.72
N ASP A 244 -5.43 28.30 20.46
CA ASP A 244 -5.56 28.29 21.93
C ASP A 244 -6.96 27.87 22.40
N ALA A 245 -8.01 28.31 21.71
CA ALA A 245 -9.39 27.95 22.04
C ALA A 245 -9.63 26.46 21.77
N LEU A 246 -9.21 26.00 20.58
CA LEU A 246 -9.29 24.58 20.19
C LEU A 246 -8.51 23.68 21.15
N GLY A 247 -7.29 24.10 21.55
CA GLY A 247 -6.46 23.38 22.50
C GLY A 247 -7.09 23.27 23.89
N ARG A 248 -7.75 24.33 24.39
CA ARG A 248 -8.48 24.28 25.66
C ARG A 248 -9.66 23.32 25.60
N ILE A 249 -10.46 23.37 24.53
CA ILE A 249 -11.62 22.47 24.34
C ILE A 249 -11.14 21.01 24.26
N ALA A 250 -10.14 20.73 23.42
CA ALA A 250 -9.59 19.38 23.26
C ALA A 250 -9.06 18.82 24.59
N LYS A 251 -8.34 19.65 25.35
CA LYS A 251 -7.80 19.26 26.67
C LYS A 251 -8.88 19.02 27.71
N ASP A 252 -9.92 19.86 27.80
CA ASP A 252 -11.02 19.65 28.75
C ASP A 252 -11.73 18.31 28.51
N ILE A 253 -12.04 18.01 27.25
CA ILE A 253 -12.70 16.75 26.88
C ILE A 253 -11.76 15.56 27.15
N GLU A 254 -10.49 15.68 26.79
CA GLU A 254 -9.49 14.64 27.07
C GLU A 254 -9.32 14.36 28.56
N ASP A 255 -9.22 15.40 29.40
CA ASP A 255 -9.08 15.25 30.85
C ASP A 255 -10.29 14.51 31.45
N LYS A 256 -11.49 14.72 30.91
CA LYS A 256 -12.70 13.96 31.28
C LYS A 256 -12.62 12.50 30.83
N VAL A 257 -12.15 12.22 29.61
CA VAL A 257 -11.99 10.85 29.10
C VAL A 257 -10.97 10.08 29.94
N LEU A 258 -9.81 10.67 30.23
CA LEU A 258 -8.75 10.04 31.03
C LEU A 258 -9.18 9.75 32.48
N LYS A 259 -10.10 10.55 33.03
CA LYS A 259 -10.74 10.34 34.34
C LYS A 259 -11.99 9.44 34.27
N CYS A 260 -12.30 8.89 33.10
CA CYS A 260 -13.53 8.13 32.83
C CYS A 260 -14.82 8.89 33.21
N ALA A 261 -14.79 10.23 33.20
CA ALA A 261 -15.90 11.12 33.58
C ALA A 261 -16.64 11.71 32.36
N ALA A 262 -16.10 11.55 31.15
CA ALA A 262 -16.75 11.99 29.92
C ALA A 262 -18.04 11.21 29.65
N SER A 263 -19.01 11.87 29.02
CA SER A 263 -20.15 11.22 28.36
C SER A 263 -19.70 10.45 27.09
N PRO A 264 -20.52 9.52 26.56
CA PRO A 264 -20.23 8.87 25.27
C PRO A 264 -20.05 9.86 24.10
N ALA A 265 -20.81 10.97 24.10
CA ALA A 265 -20.69 12.03 23.09
C ALA A 265 -19.35 12.79 23.21
N GLU A 266 -18.94 13.15 24.43
CA GLU A 266 -17.62 13.75 24.70
C GLU A 266 -16.47 12.80 24.33
N TYR A 267 -16.61 11.50 24.62
CA TYR A 267 -15.64 10.49 24.20
C TYR A 267 -15.50 10.44 22.67
N ALA A 268 -16.63 10.36 21.95
CA ALA A 268 -16.62 10.37 20.49
C ALA A 268 -16.02 11.67 19.93
N ALA A 269 -16.31 12.81 20.55
CA ALA A 269 -15.72 14.10 20.18
C ALA A 269 -14.20 14.11 20.37
N HIS A 270 -13.70 13.59 21.51
CA HIS A 270 -12.27 13.43 21.74
C HIS A 270 -11.62 12.53 20.69
N ALA A 271 -12.21 11.37 20.39
CA ALA A 271 -11.67 10.42 19.43
C ALA A 271 -11.62 11.01 18.00
N ALA A 272 -12.68 11.70 17.58
CA ALA A 272 -12.74 12.42 16.31
C ALA A 272 -11.70 13.54 16.25
N GLY A 273 -11.65 14.41 17.25
CA GLY A 273 -10.71 15.53 17.32
C GLY A 273 -9.25 15.08 17.39
N ALA A 274 -8.96 13.97 18.08
CA ALA A 274 -7.62 13.43 18.21
C ALA A 274 -7.00 13.12 16.83
N SER A 275 -7.77 12.60 15.87
CA SER A 275 -7.28 12.26 14.52
C SER A 275 -6.58 13.42 13.79
N VAL A 276 -6.95 14.66 14.11
CA VAL A 276 -6.33 15.88 13.55
C VAL A 276 -5.43 16.58 14.57
N ALA A 277 -5.89 16.73 15.82
CA ALA A 277 -5.16 17.42 16.88
C ALA A 277 -3.91 16.66 17.37
N GLY A 278 -3.83 15.35 17.11
CA GLY A 278 -2.74 14.46 17.54
C GLY A 278 -1.34 14.94 17.12
N ARG A 279 -1.27 15.75 16.06
CA ARG A 279 -0.04 16.42 15.61
C ARG A 279 0.51 17.42 16.63
N TYR A 280 -0.36 18.14 17.31
CA TYR A 280 0.01 19.26 18.20
C TYR A 280 0.06 18.84 19.66
N THR A 281 -0.64 17.76 20.00
CA THR A 281 -0.84 17.32 21.38
C THR A 281 0.13 16.21 21.79
N GLY A 282 0.89 15.63 20.86
CA GLY A 282 1.83 14.53 21.13
C GLY A 282 1.15 13.19 21.43
N ILE A 283 -0.18 13.09 21.27
CA ILE A 283 -0.99 11.89 21.58
C ILE A 283 -0.41 10.65 20.88
N ALA A 284 -0.01 10.77 19.62
CA ALA A 284 0.43 9.63 18.81
C ALA A 284 1.64 8.87 19.38
N LEU A 285 2.40 9.46 20.31
CA LEU A 285 3.57 8.86 20.94
C LEU A 285 3.36 8.53 22.43
N ASP A 286 2.19 8.82 22.98
CA ASP A 286 1.83 8.56 24.37
C ASP A 286 0.95 7.30 24.45
N ARG A 287 1.51 6.21 24.99
CA ARG A 287 0.81 4.92 25.09
C ARG A 287 -0.45 4.98 25.95
N GLU A 288 -0.46 5.78 27.02
CA GLU A 288 -1.62 5.86 27.90
C GLU A 288 -2.78 6.60 27.24
N ARG A 289 -2.47 7.66 26.49
CA ARG A 289 -3.46 8.43 25.74
C ARG A 289 -3.94 7.67 24.50
N MET A 290 -3.06 6.93 23.83
CA MET A 290 -3.45 6.04 22.73
C MET A 290 -4.38 4.92 23.20
N ALA A 291 -4.13 4.35 24.38
CA ALA A 291 -4.90 3.21 24.90
C ALA A 291 -6.39 3.51 25.12
N VAL A 292 -6.80 4.78 25.31
CA VAL A 292 -8.22 5.15 25.47
C VAL A 292 -8.94 5.39 24.16
N LEU A 293 -8.23 5.46 23.03
CA LEU A 293 -8.82 5.74 21.72
C LEU A 293 -9.32 4.46 21.04
N PRO A 294 -10.33 4.55 20.15
CA PRO A 294 -10.72 3.43 19.29
C PRO A 294 -9.56 2.99 18.40
N TRP A 295 -9.53 1.71 18.00
CA TRP A 295 -8.39 1.16 17.25
C TRP A 295 -8.18 1.88 15.91
N SER A 296 -9.25 2.30 15.24
CA SER A 296 -9.14 3.03 13.97
C SER A 296 -8.41 4.35 14.15
N VAL A 297 -8.72 5.09 15.22
CA VAL A 297 -8.06 6.35 15.57
C VAL A 297 -6.61 6.11 15.94
N GLN A 298 -6.32 5.08 16.76
CA GLN A 298 -4.94 4.70 17.09
C GLN A 298 -4.12 4.44 15.82
N SER A 299 -4.70 3.70 14.87
CA SER A 299 -4.04 3.42 13.60
C SER A 299 -3.81 4.69 12.78
N VAL A 300 -4.81 5.57 12.64
CA VAL A 300 -4.67 6.85 11.91
C VAL A 300 -3.56 7.72 12.52
N LEU A 301 -3.55 7.85 13.85
CA LEU A 301 -2.52 8.61 14.58
C LEU A 301 -1.12 8.03 14.38
N ALA A 302 -0.99 6.71 14.54
CA ALA A 302 0.30 6.02 14.38
C ALA A 302 0.83 6.16 12.96
N ARG A 303 -0.02 6.00 11.95
CA ARG A 303 0.34 6.19 10.56
C ARG A 303 0.73 7.64 10.26
N ASN A 304 -0.05 8.60 10.71
CA ASN A 304 0.25 10.02 10.51
C ASN A 304 1.56 10.44 11.18
N ALA A 305 1.83 9.95 12.40
CA ALA A 305 3.11 10.17 13.07
C ALA A 305 4.29 9.55 12.29
N ALA A 306 4.13 8.32 11.77
CA ALA A 306 5.16 7.68 10.95
C ALA A 306 5.41 8.45 9.64
N MET A 307 4.37 8.85 8.90
CA MET A 307 4.50 9.61 7.66
C MET A 307 5.14 10.97 7.90
N MET A 308 4.73 11.67 8.97
CA MET A 308 5.33 12.94 9.39
C MET A 308 6.81 12.82 9.71
N ALA A 309 7.18 11.78 10.47
CA ALA A 309 8.56 11.52 10.81
C ALA A 309 9.41 11.25 9.56
N MET A 310 8.87 10.50 8.60
CA MET A 310 9.53 10.22 7.33
C MET A 310 9.60 11.43 6.38
N ALA A 311 8.58 12.28 6.36
CA ALA A 311 8.53 13.47 5.51
C ALA A 311 9.43 14.61 6.01
N ARG A 312 9.53 14.78 7.34
CA ARG A 312 10.28 15.88 7.99
C ARG A 312 11.72 15.52 8.35
N GLY A 313 11.98 14.26 8.70
CA GLY A 313 13.13 13.87 9.51
C GLY A 313 14.38 13.41 8.75
N GLY A 314 15.53 13.45 9.45
CA GLY A 314 16.66 12.58 9.17
C GLY A 314 16.42 11.17 9.71
N ALA A 315 17.06 10.14 9.15
CA ALA A 315 16.81 8.73 9.46
C ALA A 315 16.85 8.40 10.96
N ALA A 316 17.69 9.07 11.74
CA ALA A 316 17.80 8.82 13.18
C ALA A 316 16.52 9.19 13.93
N GLU A 317 15.98 10.39 13.70
CA GLU A 317 14.75 10.89 14.32
C GLU A 317 13.54 10.09 13.83
N ALA A 318 13.46 9.87 12.51
CA ALA A 318 12.39 9.07 11.93
C ALA A 318 12.36 7.66 12.54
N ARG A 319 13.52 7.01 12.65
CA ARG A 319 13.64 5.68 13.26
C ARG A 319 13.17 5.65 14.71
N GLU A 320 13.54 6.64 15.53
CA GLU A 320 13.10 6.68 16.93
C GLU A 320 11.56 6.71 17.04
N VAL A 321 10.91 7.54 16.22
CA VAL A 321 9.45 7.58 16.14
C VAL A 321 8.88 6.23 15.69
N LEU A 322 9.41 5.66 14.61
CA LEU A 322 8.93 4.38 14.06
C LEU A 322 9.08 3.23 15.07
N GLU A 323 10.17 3.18 15.84
CA GLU A 323 10.36 2.15 16.88
C GLU A 323 9.35 2.28 18.02
N ARG A 324 9.01 3.52 18.44
CA ARG A 324 7.98 3.75 19.47
C ARG A 324 6.59 3.31 19.02
N LEU A 325 6.33 3.39 17.71
CA LEU A 325 5.05 2.97 17.10
C LEU A 325 4.95 1.45 16.93
N VAL A 326 6.03 0.69 17.10
CA VAL A 326 5.96 -0.78 17.07
C VAL A 326 5.08 -1.27 18.22
N GLY A 327 4.00 -1.97 17.85
CA GLY A 327 3.05 -2.54 18.82
C GLY A 327 2.07 -1.52 19.40
N ILE A 328 1.96 -0.31 18.84
CA ILE A 328 0.99 0.69 19.29
C ILE A 328 -0.46 0.32 18.92
N THR A 329 -0.63 -0.41 17.81
CA THR A 329 -1.92 -0.91 17.33
C THR A 329 -1.81 -2.39 17.01
N SER A 330 -2.90 -3.12 17.23
CA SER A 330 -3.06 -4.53 16.88
C SER A 330 -3.63 -4.73 15.47
N GLU A 331 -3.83 -3.66 14.70
CA GLU A 331 -4.38 -3.76 13.35
C GLU A 331 -3.57 -4.73 12.47
N PRO A 332 -4.24 -5.74 11.88
CA PRO A 332 -3.60 -6.65 10.93
C PRO A 332 -2.93 -5.88 9.79
N GLY A 333 -1.65 -6.17 9.53
CA GLY A 333 -0.89 -5.53 8.46
C GLY A 333 -0.27 -4.18 8.80
N PHE A 334 -0.64 -3.51 9.91
CA PHE A 334 0.00 -2.24 10.31
C PHE A 334 1.51 -2.41 10.48
N ARG A 335 1.96 -3.50 11.11
CA ARG A 335 3.38 -3.79 11.30
C ARG A 335 4.13 -3.96 9.97
N GLY A 336 3.53 -4.65 8.99
CA GLY A 336 4.11 -4.79 7.65
C GLY A 336 4.24 -3.43 6.96
N TRP A 337 3.19 -2.62 7.00
CA TRP A 337 3.18 -1.25 6.48
C TRP A 337 4.24 -0.35 7.15
N LEU A 338 4.36 -0.41 8.49
CA LEU A 338 5.34 0.36 9.26
C LEU A 338 6.77 -0.11 8.95
N ASN A 339 6.96 -1.41 8.73
CA ASN A 339 8.24 -2.01 8.39
C ASN A 339 8.79 -1.51 7.04
N VAL A 340 7.96 -0.99 6.13
CA VAL A 340 8.42 -0.30 4.91
C VAL A 340 9.23 0.94 5.27
N ALA A 341 8.68 1.83 6.11
CA ALA A 341 9.39 3.02 6.56
C ALA A 341 10.63 2.67 7.41
N ARG A 342 10.53 1.64 8.27
CA ARG A 342 11.70 1.14 9.03
C ARG A 342 12.79 0.62 8.11
N THR A 343 12.44 -0.05 7.00
CA THR A 343 13.40 -0.49 5.98
C THR A 343 14.13 0.70 5.36
N TYR A 344 13.43 1.78 5.02
CA TYR A 344 14.07 2.98 4.45
C TYR A 344 15.00 3.71 5.43
N THR A 345 14.73 3.60 6.74
CA THR A 345 15.58 4.19 7.78
C THR A 345 16.70 3.27 8.27
N ALA A 346 16.71 2.00 7.87
CA ALA A 346 17.71 1.02 8.29
C ALA A 346 19.12 1.42 7.83
N MET A 347 20.06 1.45 8.79
CA MET A 347 21.44 1.89 8.61
C MET A 347 22.43 0.73 8.49
N SER A 348 21.97 -0.51 8.66
CA SER A 348 22.78 -1.72 8.64
C SER A 348 21.94 -2.92 8.20
N VAL A 349 22.61 -3.98 7.76
CA VAL A 349 21.96 -5.26 7.43
C VAL A 349 21.35 -5.90 8.67
N GLU A 350 21.99 -5.74 9.83
CA GLU A 350 21.51 -6.25 11.12
C GLU A 350 20.17 -5.62 11.51
N GLN A 351 19.99 -4.33 11.22
CA GLN A 351 18.69 -3.68 11.42
C GLN A 351 17.63 -4.21 10.47
N LEU A 352 17.96 -4.47 9.20
CA LEU A 352 17.03 -5.11 8.26
C LEU A 352 16.63 -6.51 8.73
N ILE A 353 17.58 -7.28 9.27
CA ILE A 353 17.33 -8.59 9.89
C ILE A 353 16.35 -8.44 11.06
N GLU A 354 16.56 -7.47 11.95
CA GLU A 354 15.71 -7.24 13.11
C GLU A 354 14.29 -6.81 12.74
N ILE A 355 14.16 -5.86 11.81
CA ILE A 355 12.88 -5.31 11.36
C ILE A 355 11.97 -6.43 10.84
N HIS A 356 12.54 -7.36 10.06
CA HIS A 356 11.79 -8.39 9.33
C HIS A 356 11.81 -9.78 9.98
N ARG A 357 12.48 -9.96 11.12
CA ARG A 357 12.57 -11.27 11.79
C ARG A 357 11.19 -11.83 12.12
N GLY A 358 10.87 -12.98 11.51
CA GLY A 358 9.62 -13.68 11.75
C GLY A 358 8.38 -12.91 11.28
N GLN A 359 8.55 -11.93 10.39
CA GLN A 359 7.47 -11.17 9.77
C GLN A 359 7.39 -11.51 8.27
N GLU A 360 6.19 -11.40 7.70
CA GLU A 360 6.05 -11.39 6.24
C GLU A 360 6.62 -10.07 5.70
N LEU A 361 7.37 -10.16 4.61
CA LEU A 361 8.07 -9.02 4.05
C LEU A 361 7.14 -8.27 3.09
N ASP A 362 6.86 -7.00 3.38
CA ASP A 362 6.10 -6.16 2.45
C ASP A 362 6.86 -6.01 1.12
N SER A 363 6.12 -6.03 0.04
CA SER A 363 6.56 -5.82 -1.35
C SER A 363 7.54 -4.66 -1.56
N LYS A 364 7.28 -3.50 -0.97
CA LYS A 364 8.15 -2.31 -1.04
C LYS A 364 9.44 -2.54 -0.26
N SER A 365 9.36 -3.24 0.86
CA SER A 365 10.55 -3.67 1.61
C SER A 365 11.38 -4.67 0.80
N LEU A 366 10.74 -5.66 0.15
CA LEU A 366 11.41 -6.62 -0.73
C LEU A 366 12.09 -5.92 -1.93
N ARG A 367 11.42 -4.95 -2.56
CA ARG A 367 12.03 -4.12 -3.61
C ARG A 367 13.22 -3.35 -3.07
N ALA A 368 13.13 -2.76 -1.88
CA ALA A 368 14.26 -2.06 -1.26
C ALA A 368 15.48 -2.98 -1.06
N LEU A 369 15.27 -4.28 -0.77
CA LEU A 369 16.39 -5.24 -0.67
C LEU A 369 17.15 -5.40 -1.99
N ASN A 370 16.55 -5.08 -3.15
CA ASN A 370 17.29 -5.10 -4.42
C ASN A 370 18.40 -4.05 -4.49
N LEU A 371 18.41 -3.06 -3.60
CA LEU A 371 19.50 -2.09 -3.49
C LEU A 371 20.76 -2.69 -2.84
N LEU A 372 20.64 -3.79 -2.11
CA LEU A 372 21.75 -4.36 -1.36
C LEU A 372 22.75 -5.07 -2.28
N SER A 373 24.00 -5.18 -1.79
CA SER A 373 25.01 -6.03 -2.44
C SER A 373 24.61 -7.50 -2.34
N VAL A 374 25.16 -8.32 -3.23
CA VAL A 374 24.95 -9.77 -3.18
C VAL A 374 25.45 -10.38 -1.85
N ASP A 375 26.50 -9.82 -1.26
CA ASP A 375 27.05 -10.26 0.03
C ASP A 375 26.09 -9.93 1.19
N ASP A 376 25.49 -8.73 1.19
CA ASP A 376 24.52 -8.33 2.20
C ASP A 376 23.22 -9.14 2.09
N LEU A 377 22.81 -9.48 0.86
CA LEU A 377 21.70 -10.39 0.62
C LEU A 377 21.99 -11.81 1.14
N GLN A 378 23.21 -12.33 0.95
CA GLN A 378 23.62 -13.61 1.53
C GLN A 378 23.57 -13.57 3.06
N ARG A 379 24.05 -12.49 3.69
CA ARG A 379 23.95 -12.31 5.15
C ARG A 379 22.51 -12.31 5.63
N LEU A 380 21.60 -11.64 4.92
CA LEU A 380 20.16 -11.63 5.22
C LEU A 380 19.54 -13.03 5.19
N VAL A 381 19.88 -13.84 4.19
CA VAL A 381 19.37 -15.22 4.11
C VAL A 381 19.97 -16.10 5.21
N GLN A 382 21.29 -15.98 5.45
CA GLN A 382 22.00 -16.75 6.48
C GLN A 382 21.53 -16.43 7.90
N SER A 383 20.94 -15.25 8.14
CA SER A 383 20.42 -14.87 9.45
C SER A 383 19.16 -15.66 9.86
N GLY A 384 18.54 -16.40 8.93
CA GLY A 384 17.29 -17.12 9.17
C GLY A 384 16.09 -16.19 9.47
N ALA A 385 16.17 -14.91 9.13
CA ALA A 385 15.07 -13.96 9.37
C ALA A 385 13.88 -14.21 8.45
N PHE A 386 14.14 -14.80 7.27
CA PHE A 386 13.17 -15.08 6.23
C PHE A 386 12.90 -16.57 6.12
N SER A 387 11.68 -16.93 5.70
CA SER A 387 11.30 -18.32 5.48
C SER A 387 10.38 -18.45 4.27
N GLY A 388 10.16 -19.69 3.81
CA GLY A 388 9.20 -19.99 2.76
C GLY A 388 9.56 -19.32 1.42
N TRP A 389 8.57 -18.64 0.83
CA TRP A 389 8.72 -18.02 -0.49
C TRP A 389 9.70 -16.85 -0.51
N THR A 390 9.74 -16.03 0.54
CA THR A 390 10.66 -14.89 0.61
C THR A 390 12.12 -15.35 0.62
N GLU A 391 12.43 -16.37 1.42
CA GLU A 391 13.76 -16.99 1.45
C GLU A 391 14.14 -17.57 0.08
N ALA A 392 13.22 -18.27 -0.59
CA ALA A 392 13.44 -18.81 -1.92
C ALA A 392 13.68 -17.72 -2.98
N SER A 393 12.88 -16.64 -2.97
CA SER A 393 13.07 -15.49 -3.86
C SER A 393 14.42 -14.81 -3.66
N LEU A 394 14.86 -14.63 -2.39
CA LEU A 394 16.18 -14.10 -2.08
C LEU A 394 17.28 -15.00 -2.61
N LEU A 395 17.21 -16.31 -2.36
CA LEU A 395 18.18 -17.29 -2.86
C LEU A 395 18.29 -17.29 -4.39
N HIS A 396 17.16 -17.22 -5.10
CA HIS A 396 17.15 -17.11 -6.56
C HIS A 396 17.80 -15.82 -7.06
N GLY A 397 17.47 -14.68 -6.44
CA GLY A 397 18.06 -13.39 -6.78
C GLY A 397 19.57 -13.35 -6.53
N ILE A 398 20.02 -13.85 -5.37
CA ILE A 398 21.43 -13.97 -5.01
C ILE A 398 22.17 -14.83 -6.03
N PHE A 399 21.64 -16.02 -6.34
CA PHE A 399 22.25 -16.93 -7.31
C PHE A 399 22.42 -16.26 -8.68
N ALA A 400 21.36 -15.64 -9.20
CA ALA A 400 21.42 -14.94 -10.49
C ALA A 400 22.44 -13.78 -10.47
N ARG A 401 22.51 -13.00 -9.38
CA ARG A 401 23.50 -11.92 -9.22
C ARG A 401 24.93 -12.47 -9.17
N LEU A 402 25.19 -13.54 -8.43
CA LEU A 402 26.52 -14.16 -8.39
C LEU A 402 26.96 -14.63 -9.80
N VAL A 403 26.07 -15.23 -10.58
CA VAL A 403 26.36 -15.61 -11.96
C VAL A 403 26.65 -14.39 -12.83
N ALA A 404 25.81 -13.36 -12.75
CA ALA A 404 26.01 -12.10 -13.48
C ALA A 404 27.34 -11.41 -13.12
N LEU A 405 27.76 -11.49 -11.85
CA LEU A 405 29.01 -10.91 -11.35
C LEU A 405 30.24 -11.80 -11.60
N GLY A 406 30.09 -12.97 -12.23
CA GLY A 406 31.18 -13.90 -12.49
C GLY A 406 31.69 -14.67 -11.27
N ARG A 407 30.91 -14.74 -10.18
CA ARG A 407 31.23 -15.43 -8.93
C ARG A 407 30.66 -16.85 -8.91
N ALA A 408 31.05 -17.65 -9.90
CA ALA A 408 30.44 -18.95 -10.19
C ALA A 408 30.59 -19.98 -9.04
N GLY A 409 31.74 -20.01 -8.35
CA GLY A 409 31.95 -20.93 -7.22
C GLY A 409 30.98 -20.69 -6.06
N GLU A 410 30.68 -19.42 -5.77
CA GLU A 410 29.71 -19.06 -4.73
C GLU A 410 28.27 -19.33 -5.19
N ALA A 411 27.95 -19.10 -6.46
CA ALA A 411 26.66 -19.48 -7.02
C ALA A 411 26.44 -21.00 -6.91
N ARG A 412 27.47 -21.80 -7.20
CA ARG A 412 27.44 -23.27 -7.07
C ARG A 412 27.15 -23.72 -5.64
N ALA A 413 27.72 -23.04 -4.65
CA ALA A 413 27.51 -23.35 -3.24
C ALA A 413 26.05 -23.13 -2.77
N LEU A 414 25.25 -22.32 -3.49
CA LEU A 414 23.84 -22.08 -3.17
C LEU A 414 22.88 -23.14 -3.74
N LEU A 415 23.31 -23.94 -4.73
CA LEU A 415 22.42 -24.90 -5.40
C LEU A 415 21.74 -25.89 -4.44
N PRO A 416 22.41 -26.47 -3.42
CA PRO A 416 21.74 -27.37 -2.48
C PRO A 416 20.62 -26.67 -1.68
N GLN A 417 20.84 -25.40 -1.30
CA GLN A 417 19.86 -24.62 -0.55
C GLN A 417 18.64 -24.31 -1.44
N ILE A 418 18.87 -23.89 -2.68
CA ILE A 418 17.81 -23.62 -3.66
C ILE A 418 16.99 -24.89 -3.94
N ALA A 419 17.68 -26.01 -4.19
CA ALA A 419 17.03 -27.29 -4.45
C ALA A 419 16.14 -27.75 -3.28
N GLY A 420 16.61 -27.57 -2.04
CA GLY A 420 15.86 -27.90 -0.84
C GLY A 420 14.63 -27.00 -0.60
N LYS A 421 14.69 -25.73 -0.99
CA LYS A 421 13.63 -24.74 -0.73
C LYS A 421 12.60 -24.62 -1.86
N THR A 422 12.96 -25.04 -3.08
CA THR A 422 12.05 -24.94 -4.23
C THR A 422 12.09 -26.25 -5.03
N PRO A 423 11.37 -27.31 -4.61
CA PRO A 423 11.50 -28.63 -5.24
C PRO A 423 11.25 -28.67 -6.75
N ALA A 424 10.33 -27.83 -7.25
CA ALA A 424 10.08 -27.71 -8.69
C ALA A 424 11.24 -27.04 -9.46
N ALA A 425 11.94 -26.10 -8.81
CA ALA A 425 13.18 -25.55 -9.35
C ALA A 425 14.33 -26.55 -9.15
N GLY A 426 14.45 -27.18 -7.99
CA GLY A 426 15.40 -28.25 -7.66
C GLY A 426 15.36 -29.42 -8.64
N ALA A 427 14.17 -29.83 -9.10
CA ALA A 427 14.00 -30.86 -10.12
C ALA A 427 14.50 -30.42 -11.51
N LYS A 428 14.49 -29.12 -11.82
CA LYS A 428 15.06 -28.55 -13.06
C LYS A 428 16.54 -28.16 -12.91
N ILE A 429 16.95 -27.86 -11.69
CA ILE A 429 18.31 -27.53 -11.26
C ILE A 429 19.12 -28.82 -11.03
N ALA A 430 18.47 -29.99 -11.05
CA ALA A 430 19.01 -31.31 -10.73
C ALA A 430 20.50 -31.38 -11.07
N ILE A 431 21.27 -31.27 -9.99
CA ILE A 431 22.72 -31.07 -9.95
C ILE A 431 23.46 -32.19 -10.71
N GLU A 432 22.80 -33.34 -10.90
CA GLU A 432 23.29 -34.49 -11.67
C GLU A 432 23.48 -34.23 -13.18
N GLU A 433 22.83 -33.21 -13.77
CA GLU A 433 23.01 -32.89 -15.20
C GLU A 433 24.09 -31.85 -15.50
N VAL A 434 24.47 -31.05 -14.50
CA VAL A 434 25.62 -30.16 -14.63
C VAL A 434 26.85 -31.04 -14.47
N LYS A 435 27.25 -31.70 -15.57
CA LYS A 435 28.37 -32.64 -15.59
C LYS A 435 29.53 -32.05 -14.79
N GLU A 436 30.08 -32.81 -13.85
CA GLU A 436 31.24 -32.39 -13.05
C GLU A 436 32.43 -31.91 -13.92
N SER A 437 32.45 -32.26 -15.20
CA SER A 437 33.43 -31.86 -16.20
C SER A 437 33.25 -30.46 -16.80
N LEU A 438 32.12 -29.77 -16.57
CA LEU A 438 31.94 -28.40 -17.06
C LEU A 438 32.67 -27.40 -16.14
N PRO A 439 33.31 -26.36 -16.72
CA PRO A 439 33.77 -25.21 -15.94
C PRO A 439 32.62 -24.58 -15.14
N ASP A 440 32.89 -24.12 -13.92
CA ASP A 440 31.87 -23.61 -12.99
C ASP A 440 31.02 -22.49 -13.59
N ASP A 441 31.62 -21.57 -14.34
CA ASP A 441 30.93 -20.46 -14.98
C ASP A 441 29.94 -20.93 -16.06
N VAL A 442 30.34 -21.90 -16.89
CA VAL A 442 29.50 -22.54 -17.91
C VAL A 442 28.36 -23.32 -17.26
N ALA A 443 28.70 -24.10 -16.23
CA ALA A 443 27.77 -24.86 -15.42
C ALA A 443 26.66 -23.97 -14.83
N MET A 444 27.02 -22.88 -14.16
CA MET A 444 26.04 -21.97 -13.54
C MET A 444 25.25 -21.18 -14.59
N ALA A 445 25.87 -20.76 -15.69
CA ALA A 445 25.17 -20.12 -16.80
C ALA A 445 24.11 -21.05 -17.43
N LEU A 446 24.43 -22.35 -17.55
CA LEU A 446 23.49 -23.35 -18.04
C LEU A 446 22.30 -23.50 -17.09
N VAL A 447 22.53 -23.54 -15.77
CA VAL A 447 21.46 -23.57 -14.74
C VAL A 447 20.53 -22.37 -14.89
N VAL A 448 21.06 -21.15 -15.04
CA VAL A 448 20.25 -19.94 -15.28
C VAL A 448 19.41 -20.07 -16.56
N SER A 449 20.02 -20.59 -17.63
CA SER A 449 19.33 -20.72 -18.92
C SER A 449 18.22 -21.78 -18.92
N ARG A 450 18.36 -22.84 -18.11
CA ARG A 450 17.41 -23.95 -18.00
C ARG A 450 16.28 -23.69 -17.02
N THR A 451 16.45 -22.75 -16.08
CA THR A 451 15.45 -22.44 -15.04
C THR A 451 14.70 -21.14 -15.37
N PRO A 452 13.44 -21.21 -15.85
CA PRO A 452 12.60 -20.03 -16.00
C PRO A 452 12.37 -19.37 -14.64
N GLY A 453 12.40 -18.03 -14.60
CA GLY A 453 12.15 -17.26 -13.38
C GLY A 453 13.39 -16.87 -12.56
N LEU A 454 14.58 -17.41 -12.86
CA LEU A 454 15.82 -16.87 -12.29
C LEU A 454 16.10 -15.49 -12.89
N SER A 455 16.19 -14.50 -11.99
CA SER A 455 16.34 -13.09 -12.30
C SER A 455 17.27 -12.44 -11.29
N THR A 456 18.06 -11.44 -11.71
CA THR A 456 18.82 -10.59 -10.77
C THR A 456 17.93 -9.69 -9.92
N TRP A 457 16.66 -9.57 -10.33
CA TRP A 457 15.62 -8.90 -9.60
C TRP A 457 14.92 -9.88 -8.65
N ILE A 458 14.98 -9.58 -7.35
CA ILE A 458 14.23 -10.30 -6.33
C ILE A 458 12.76 -9.88 -6.44
N LYS A 459 11.91 -10.81 -6.88
CA LYS A 459 10.46 -10.63 -7.04
C LYS A 459 9.69 -11.35 -5.95
N GLU A 460 8.48 -10.90 -5.70
CA GLU A 460 7.58 -11.58 -4.78
C GLU A 460 6.84 -12.72 -5.49
N GLY A 461 7.09 -13.96 -5.07
CA GLY A 461 6.55 -15.15 -5.74
C GLY A 461 5.17 -15.60 -5.26
N SER A 462 4.63 -14.97 -4.20
CA SER A 462 3.42 -15.47 -3.56
C SER A 462 2.17 -14.95 -4.28
N ARG A 463 1.29 -15.82 -4.77
CA ARG A 463 -0.03 -15.41 -5.31
C ARG A 463 -0.91 -14.69 -4.27
N ARG A 464 -0.63 -14.89 -2.98
CA ARG A 464 -1.32 -14.28 -1.84
C ARG A 464 -0.94 -12.82 -1.67
N SER A 465 0.32 -12.45 -1.89
CA SER A 465 0.78 -11.07 -1.81
C SER A 465 0.29 -10.21 -2.97
N TYR A 466 -0.09 -10.82 -4.10
CA TYR A 466 -0.91 -10.12 -5.09
C TYR A 466 -2.27 -9.65 -4.56
N GLN A 467 -2.73 -10.16 -3.40
CA GLN A 467 -3.93 -9.63 -2.74
C GLN A 467 -3.70 -8.27 -2.09
N TYR A 468 -2.46 -7.82 -1.99
CA TYR A 468 -2.05 -6.65 -1.20
C TYR A 468 -1.36 -5.56 -2.04
N TYR A 469 -1.24 -5.69 -3.37
CA TYR A 469 -0.37 -4.80 -4.15
C TYR A 469 -0.99 -3.51 -4.65
N ASP A 470 -0.09 -2.53 -4.58
CA ASP A 470 0.05 -1.35 -5.40
C ASP A 470 -0.03 -1.63 -6.91
N VAL A 471 -0.92 -0.93 -7.64
CA VAL A 471 -1.05 -1.05 -9.10
C VAL A 471 0.29 -0.78 -9.79
N GLY A 472 1.15 0.08 -9.22
CA GLY A 472 2.50 0.29 -9.72
C GLY A 472 3.36 -0.97 -9.66
N ILE A 473 3.23 -1.78 -8.61
CA ILE A 473 3.98 -3.03 -8.44
C ILE A 473 3.51 -4.10 -9.43
N TYR A 474 2.20 -4.15 -9.75
CA TYR A 474 1.69 -5.05 -10.78
C TYR A 474 2.37 -4.79 -12.14
N TYR A 475 2.55 -3.52 -12.54
CA TYR A 475 3.24 -3.22 -13.80
C TYR A 475 4.70 -3.66 -13.79
N PHE A 476 5.41 -3.57 -12.67
CA PHE A 476 6.77 -4.12 -12.58
C PHE A 476 6.75 -5.65 -12.63
N ASP A 477 5.94 -6.31 -11.80
CA ASP A 477 5.96 -7.78 -11.58
C ASP A 477 5.38 -8.61 -12.72
N VAL A 478 4.52 -8.03 -13.56
CA VAL A 478 3.94 -8.72 -14.73
C VAL A 478 4.93 -8.89 -15.87
N HIS A 479 6.02 -8.11 -15.89
CA HIS A 479 7.05 -8.26 -16.89
C HIS A 479 8.04 -9.36 -16.46
N ASP A 480 8.15 -10.41 -17.26
CA ASP A 480 9.10 -11.54 -17.16
C ASP A 480 10.57 -11.12 -17.39
N SER A 481 10.95 -9.92 -16.96
CA SER A 481 12.34 -9.46 -17.01
C SER A 481 13.22 -10.31 -16.08
N ARG A 482 14.35 -10.76 -16.61
CA ARG A 482 15.40 -11.45 -15.85
C ARG A 482 16.47 -10.51 -15.33
N GLU A 483 16.42 -9.26 -15.77
CA GLU A 483 17.33 -8.21 -15.38
C GLU A 483 16.75 -7.39 -14.23
N LEU A 484 17.62 -6.75 -13.48
CA LEU A 484 17.21 -5.71 -12.55
C LEU A 484 16.72 -4.50 -13.38
N PRO A 485 15.61 -3.82 -13.05
CA PRO A 485 15.18 -2.64 -13.80
C PRO A 485 16.14 -1.44 -13.66
N LYS A 486 16.27 -0.61 -14.70
CA LYS A 486 17.16 0.57 -14.68
C LYS A 486 16.78 1.58 -13.59
N ALA A 487 15.50 1.66 -13.22
CA ALA A 487 15.00 2.50 -12.14
C ALA A 487 15.71 2.26 -10.78
N PHE A 488 16.34 1.10 -10.56
CA PHE A 488 17.14 0.85 -9.35
C PHE A 488 18.53 1.50 -9.38
N SER A 489 19.09 1.78 -10.56
CA SER A 489 20.47 2.33 -10.68
C SER A 489 20.65 3.71 -10.05
N ALA A 490 19.58 4.50 -10.01
CA ALA A 490 19.56 5.81 -9.36
C ALA A 490 18.64 5.82 -8.11
N GLY A 491 18.15 4.66 -7.69
CA GLY A 491 17.19 4.55 -6.58
C GLY A 491 15.79 5.10 -6.88
N GLY A 492 15.48 5.48 -8.12
CA GLY A 492 14.18 6.01 -8.55
C GLY A 492 13.01 5.04 -8.28
N ALA A 493 13.25 3.74 -8.42
CA ALA A 493 12.28 2.70 -8.04
C ALA A 493 11.83 2.82 -6.57
N ILE A 494 12.79 3.08 -5.67
CA ILE A 494 12.55 3.17 -4.22
C ILE A 494 12.02 4.56 -3.84
N GLN A 495 12.45 5.60 -4.54
CA GLN A 495 11.86 6.93 -4.41
C GLN A 495 10.36 6.91 -4.75
N GLY A 496 9.98 6.27 -5.86
CA GLY A 496 8.56 6.12 -6.23
C GLY A 496 7.77 5.28 -5.21
N ASP A 497 8.35 4.19 -4.70
CA ASP A 497 7.70 3.40 -3.63
C ASP A 497 7.49 4.23 -2.36
N PHE A 498 8.43 5.09 -2.02
CA PHE A 498 8.37 5.97 -0.85
C PHE A 498 7.37 7.10 -1.01
N GLU A 499 7.33 7.76 -2.17
CA GLU A 499 6.33 8.77 -2.51
C GLU A 499 4.92 8.18 -2.44
N THR A 500 4.74 6.98 -2.99
CA THR A 500 3.46 6.27 -2.91
C THR A 500 3.14 5.85 -1.47
N TRP A 501 4.14 5.44 -0.67
CA TRP A 501 3.92 5.15 0.76
C TRP A 501 3.51 6.39 1.55
N LEU A 502 4.04 7.58 1.22
CA LEU A 502 3.66 8.86 1.83
C LEU A 502 2.28 9.35 1.35
N LEU A 503 1.90 9.07 0.09
CA LEU A 503 0.61 9.49 -0.45
C LEU A 503 -0.57 8.67 0.05
N LEU A 504 -0.35 7.42 0.40
CA LEU A 504 -1.43 6.47 0.54
C LEU A 504 -1.74 6.15 1.99
N PRO A 505 -2.96 6.50 2.43
CA PRO A 505 -3.55 5.82 3.54
C PRO A 505 -3.90 4.33 3.19
N GLN A 506 -2.97 3.44 3.52
CA GLN A 506 -3.14 2.27 4.42
C GLN A 506 -3.85 0.95 4.04
N LYS A 507 -4.56 0.74 2.90
CA LYS A 507 -5.40 -0.49 2.79
C LYS A 507 -5.54 -1.18 1.41
N TRP A 508 -4.46 -1.38 0.64
CA TRP A 508 -4.47 -2.10 -0.66
C TRP A 508 -5.22 -3.45 -0.67
N TYR A 509 -5.26 -4.18 0.45
CA TYR A 509 -5.92 -5.48 0.53
C TYR A 509 -7.45 -5.46 0.48
N ARG A 510 -8.06 -4.31 0.77
CA ARG A 510 -9.50 -4.11 0.62
C ARG A 510 -9.93 -3.99 -0.86
N PHE A 511 -8.97 -3.90 -1.78
CA PHE A 511 -9.21 -3.63 -3.20
C PHE A 511 -9.45 -4.90 -4.03
N ARG A 512 -9.16 -6.10 -3.50
CA ARG A 512 -9.15 -7.33 -4.32
C ARG A 512 -10.51 -8.04 -4.47
N TYR A 513 -11.54 -7.58 -3.76
CA TYR A 513 -12.91 -8.08 -3.90
C TYR A 513 -13.84 -7.11 -4.65
N GLU A 514 -13.32 -5.98 -5.15
CA GLU A 514 -14.13 -4.95 -5.80
C GLU A 514 -13.68 -4.75 -7.26
N ARG A 515 -14.60 -5.01 -8.20
CA ARG A 515 -14.53 -4.41 -9.54
C ARG A 515 -14.95 -2.95 -9.37
N GLY A 516 -14.02 -2.02 -9.54
CA GLY A 516 -14.35 -0.59 -9.53
C GLY A 516 -13.65 0.26 -8.48
N ILE A 517 -12.38 0.55 -8.76
CA ILE A 517 -11.45 1.56 -8.23
C ILE A 517 -12.01 2.53 -7.17
N THR A 518 -12.02 2.14 -5.90
CA THR A 518 -11.15 2.57 -4.78
C THR A 518 -10.15 3.74 -4.96
N TRP A 519 -10.43 4.65 -5.89
CA TRP A 519 -9.73 5.91 -6.10
C TRP A 519 -10.18 6.89 -4.99
N SER A 520 -11.31 6.70 -4.29
CA SER A 520 -11.93 7.69 -3.38
C SER A 520 -11.05 8.42 -2.35
N ALA A 521 -10.08 7.77 -1.68
CA ALA A 521 -9.16 8.46 -0.75
C ALA A 521 -8.00 9.12 -1.50
N ILE A 522 -7.53 8.46 -2.56
CA ILE A 522 -6.48 8.93 -3.48
C ILE A 522 -7.03 10.10 -4.32
N GLU A 523 -8.16 9.96 -4.99
CA GLU A 523 -9.03 11.00 -5.54
C GLU A 523 -9.35 12.05 -4.52
N ARG A 524 -9.66 11.77 -3.25
CA ARG A 524 -9.85 12.87 -2.30
C ARG A 524 -8.57 13.65 -2.09
N ILE A 525 -7.42 12.99 -1.91
CA ILE A 525 -6.12 13.67 -1.79
C ILE A 525 -5.72 14.38 -3.09
N HIS A 526 -5.88 13.75 -4.26
CA HIS A 526 -5.53 14.29 -5.58
C HIS A 526 -6.53 15.32 -6.06
N SER A 527 -7.82 15.16 -5.81
CA SER A 527 -8.86 16.16 -6.10
C SER A 527 -8.78 17.30 -5.12
N ALA A 528 -8.51 17.07 -3.83
CA ALA A 528 -8.16 18.15 -2.91
C ALA A 528 -6.94 18.89 -3.46
N ARG A 529 -5.81 18.20 -3.71
CA ARG A 529 -4.61 18.84 -4.27
C ARG A 529 -4.83 19.53 -5.62
N ALA A 530 -5.55 18.94 -6.57
CA ALA A 530 -5.82 19.53 -7.88
C ALA A 530 -6.85 20.67 -7.81
N ARG A 531 -7.81 20.58 -6.88
CA ARG A 531 -8.66 21.72 -6.55
C ARG A 531 -7.83 22.81 -5.89
N TRP A 532 -6.75 22.49 -5.17
CA TRP A 532 -6.06 23.41 -4.27
C TRP A 532 -4.83 24.07 -4.89
N ASN A 533 -4.06 23.33 -5.70
CA ASN A 533 -2.97 23.83 -6.53
C ASN A 533 -3.44 23.91 -7.98
N ASN A 534 -3.21 25.06 -8.64
CA ASN A 534 -3.44 25.21 -10.07
C ASN A 534 -2.47 24.37 -10.94
N ASN A 535 -1.60 23.57 -10.32
CA ASN A 535 -0.64 22.72 -11.01
C ASN A 535 -0.73 21.27 -10.47
N PRO A 536 -1.47 20.36 -11.12
CA PRO A 536 -1.55 18.95 -10.74
C PRO A 536 -0.20 18.21 -10.89
N GLU A 537 0.83 18.85 -11.43
CA GLU A 537 2.19 18.32 -11.59
C GLU A 537 3.10 18.52 -10.37
N ASP A 538 2.67 19.24 -9.32
CA ASP A 538 3.51 19.42 -8.15
C ASP A 538 3.70 18.07 -7.41
N PRO A 539 4.92 17.52 -7.36
CA PRO A 539 5.16 16.24 -6.72
C PRO A 539 4.76 16.29 -5.24
N VAL A 540 4.46 15.12 -4.69
CA VAL A 540 4.43 14.93 -3.24
C VAL A 540 5.72 15.54 -2.67
N PRO A 541 5.66 16.43 -1.67
CA PRO A 541 6.85 16.88 -0.98
C PRO A 541 7.39 15.72 -0.14
N ALA A 542 8.00 14.76 -0.83
CA ALA A 542 8.73 13.65 -0.28
C ALA A 542 10.21 14.02 -0.31
N PRO A 543 10.93 13.91 0.81
CA PRO A 543 12.38 14.08 0.78
C PRO A 543 13.01 13.01 -0.13
N ALA A 544 13.99 13.40 -0.93
CA ALA A 544 14.70 12.46 -1.79
C ALA A 544 15.48 11.44 -0.95
N ILE A 545 15.18 10.15 -1.12
CA ILE A 545 15.96 9.04 -0.55
C ILE A 545 17.37 9.06 -1.13
N PHE A 546 17.51 9.31 -2.42
CA PHE A 546 18.80 9.39 -3.10
C PHE A 546 19.04 10.82 -3.56
N LYS A 547 19.94 11.55 -2.88
CA LYS A 547 20.39 12.88 -3.34
C LYS A 547 21.50 12.71 -4.36
N SER A 548 21.25 13.12 -5.61
CA SER A 548 22.17 12.93 -6.75
C SER A 548 23.55 13.58 -6.62
N ARG A 549 23.79 14.43 -5.60
CA ARG A 549 25.05 15.19 -5.44
C ARG A 549 25.64 15.21 -4.03
N SER A 550 25.06 14.54 -3.04
CA SER A 550 25.61 14.51 -1.68
C SER A 550 25.53 13.11 -1.09
N ARG A 551 26.66 12.56 -0.62
CA ARG A 551 26.74 11.33 0.20
C ARG A 551 25.95 11.41 1.52
N GLN A 552 25.29 12.52 1.80
CA GLN A 552 24.45 12.77 2.96
C GLN A 552 22.98 12.56 2.59
N SER A 553 22.63 11.34 2.16
CA SER A 553 21.21 10.96 2.21
C SER A 553 20.75 11.00 3.66
N LEU A 554 19.54 11.54 3.85
CA LEU A 554 18.88 11.51 5.14
C LEU A 554 18.39 10.11 5.49
N PHE A 555 18.30 9.19 4.52
CA PHE A 555 17.77 7.84 4.71
C PHE A 555 18.89 6.80 4.83
N GLY A 556 18.69 5.83 5.72
CA GLY A 556 19.68 4.80 6.01
C GLY A 556 19.87 3.84 4.84
N ILE A 557 18.78 3.46 4.17
CA ILE A 557 18.83 2.47 3.07
C ILE A 557 19.73 2.93 1.91
N ALA A 558 19.83 4.24 1.67
CA ALA A 558 20.69 4.79 0.64
C ALA A 558 22.18 4.55 0.93
N LYS A 559 22.57 4.36 2.20
CA LYS A 559 23.94 4.01 2.61
C LYS A 559 24.25 2.53 2.45
N LEU A 560 23.21 1.68 2.44
CA LEU A 560 23.32 0.25 2.17
C LEU A 560 23.23 -0.07 0.68
N ALA A 561 22.87 0.91 -0.15
CA ALA A 561 22.73 0.73 -1.58
C ALA A 561 24.10 0.46 -2.24
N ALA A 562 24.27 -0.73 -2.79
CA ALA A 562 25.44 -1.14 -3.56
C ALA A 562 25.35 -0.61 -5.00
N LEU A 563 25.29 0.73 -5.16
CA LEU A 563 25.06 1.38 -6.45
C LEU A 563 26.08 0.96 -7.52
N ASP A 564 27.33 0.70 -7.13
CA ASP A 564 28.38 0.21 -8.04
C ASP A 564 28.10 -1.23 -8.55
N GLU A 565 27.59 -2.11 -7.69
CA GLU A 565 27.18 -3.47 -8.09
C GLU A 565 25.93 -3.40 -8.97
N ILE A 566 24.95 -2.58 -8.59
CA ILE A 566 23.72 -2.37 -9.38
C ILE A 566 24.05 -1.82 -10.76
N ALA A 567 24.95 -0.84 -10.86
CA ALA A 567 25.40 -0.28 -12.13
C ALA A 567 26.07 -1.34 -13.01
N GLN A 568 26.86 -2.25 -12.43
CA GLN A 568 27.41 -3.39 -13.17
C GLN A 568 26.29 -4.30 -13.70
N LEU A 569 25.30 -4.64 -12.86
CA LEU A 569 24.15 -5.45 -13.24
C LEU A 569 23.26 -4.79 -14.31
N GLN A 570 23.29 -3.47 -14.45
CA GLN A 570 22.62 -2.73 -15.54
C GLN A 570 23.45 -2.57 -16.82
N GLY A 571 24.78 -2.66 -16.70
CA GLY A 571 25.71 -2.43 -17.79
C GLY A 571 26.23 -3.73 -18.41
N GLU A 572 27.55 -3.88 -18.43
CA GLU A 572 28.23 -5.02 -19.04
C GLU A 572 27.94 -6.35 -18.32
N ARG A 573 27.58 -6.31 -17.03
CA ARG A 573 27.30 -7.50 -16.21
C ARG A 573 25.81 -7.81 -16.07
N ARG A 574 24.99 -7.40 -17.04
CA ARG A 574 23.62 -7.90 -17.19
C ARG A 574 23.58 -9.42 -17.25
N LEU A 575 22.61 -10.03 -16.60
CA LEU A 575 22.51 -11.49 -16.45
C LEU A 575 22.46 -12.18 -17.81
N ILE A 576 21.57 -11.74 -18.70
CA ILE A 576 21.37 -12.33 -20.02
C ILE A 576 22.63 -12.17 -20.86
N ARG A 577 23.31 -11.02 -20.77
CA ARG A 577 24.58 -10.78 -21.47
C ARG A 577 25.64 -11.75 -21.00
N GLN A 578 25.86 -11.86 -19.69
CA GLN A 578 26.90 -12.71 -19.12
C GLN A 578 26.65 -14.20 -19.39
N VAL A 579 25.42 -14.67 -19.15
CA VAL A 579 25.02 -16.05 -19.48
C VAL A 579 25.20 -16.32 -20.97
N SER A 580 24.76 -15.41 -21.84
CA SER A 580 24.90 -15.57 -23.29
C SER A 580 26.35 -15.59 -23.74
N LEU A 581 27.19 -14.71 -23.22
CA LEU A 581 28.62 -14.63 -23.55
C LEU A 581 29.37 -15.89 -23.12
N THR A 582 29.19 -16.32 -21.87
CA THR A 582 29.85 -17.51 -21.31
C THR A 582 29.47 -18.75 -22.11
N LEU A 583 28.17 -18.96 -22.32
CA LEU A 583 27.66 -20.10 -23.06
C LEU A 583 28.08 -20.09 -24.54
N LEU A 584 28.02 -18.92 -25.20
CA LEU A 584 28.41 -18.80 -26.60
C LEU A 584 29.90 -19.04 -26.80
N ARG A 585 30.77 -18.47 -25.95
CA ARG A 585 32.23 -18.66 -26.03
C ARG A 585 32.62 -20.11 -25.77
N TRP A 586 32.00 -20.74 -24.77
CA TRP A 586 32.20 -22.16 -24.51
C TRP A 586 31.77 -23.00 -25.71
N ALA A 587 30.54 -22.82 -26.20
CA ALA A 587 30.01 -23.57 -27.35
C ALA A 587 30.85 -23.36 -28.61
N ASP A 588 31.36 -22.15 -28.85
CA ASP A 588 32.24 -21.85 -29.97
C ASP A 588 33.55 -22.64 -29.83
N SER A 589 34.23 -22.55 -28.68
CA SER A 589 35.51 -23.22 -28.44
C SER A 589 35.44 -24.76 -28.51
N GLN A 590 34.29 -25.35 -28.16
CA GLN A 590 34.03 -26.78 -28.27
C GLN A 590 33.73 -27.25 -29.71
N SER A 591 33.40 -26.34 -30.62
CA SER A 591 32.98 -26.69 -31.98
C SER A 591 33.72 -25.92 -33.09
N GLU A 592 34.81 -25.24 -32.73
CA GLU A 592 35.72 -24.51 -33.63
C GLU A 592 36.31 -25.39 -34.73
N THR A 593 36.68 -26.63 -34.41
CA THR A 593 37.30 -27.57 -35.36
C THR A 593 36.47 -28.83 -35.48
N TRP A 594 36.59 -29.51 -36.63
CA TRP A 594 35.88 -30.76 -36.88
C TRP A 594 36.22 -31.85 -35.85
N LEU A 595 37.47 -31.91 -35.39
CA LEU A 595 37.94 -32.84 -34.35
C LEU A 595 37.28 -32.55 -33.00
N LYS A 596 37.29 -31.29 -32.54
CA LYS A 596 36.61 -30.91 -31.30
C LYS A 596 35.10 -31.15 -31.40
N ALA A 597 34.48 -30.82 -32.53
CA ALA A 597 33.06 -31.04 -32.76
C ALA A 597 32.66 -32.53 -32.80
N LEU A 598 33.59 -33.43 -33.12
CA LEU A 598 33.39 -34.89 -33.08
C LEU A 598 33.50 -35.45 -31.66
N LEU A 599 34.41 -34.90 -30.84
CA LEU A 599 34.70 -35.35 -29.48
C LEU A 599 33.81 -34.68 -28.41
N SER A 600 33.27 -33.50 -28.70
CA SER A 600 32.36 -32.76 -27.83
C SER A 600 30.99 -33.44 -27.73
N ASP A 601 30.29 -33.24 -26.61
CA ASP A 601 28.88 -33.59 -26.50
C ASP A 601 28.03 -32.69 -27.42
N ARG A 602 27.76 -33.20 -28.64
CA ARG A 602 27.10 -32.44 -29.71
C ARG A 602 25.69 -32.00 -29.32
N ASP A 603 24.97 -32.80 -28.52
CA ASP A 603 23.62 -32.45 -28.11
C ASP A 603 23.64 -31.31 -27.09
N LEU A 604 24.53 -31.38 -26.09
CA LEU A 604 24.71 -30.31 -25.11
C LEU A 604 25.14 -28.99 -25.77
N VAL A 605 26.09 -29.02 -26.71
CA VAL A 605 26.54 -27.80 -27.41
C VAL A 605 25.39 -27.19 -28.24
N ALA A 606 24.59 -28.03 -28.90
CA ALA A 606 23.43 -27.57 -29.65
C ALA A 606 22.32 -27.00 -28.74
N GLU A 607 22.06 -27.63 -27.59
CA GLU A 607 21.15 -27.10 -26.57
C GLU A 607 21.61 -25.72 -26.11
N VAL A 608 22.89 -25.58 -25.75
CA VAL A 608 23.45 -24.34 -25.25
C VAL A 608 23.25 -23.20 -26.25
N LEU A 609 23.53 -23.42 -27.53
CA LEU A 609 23.30 -22.42 -28.56
C LEU A 609 21.81 -22.07 -28.72
N HIS A 610 20.91 -23.05 -28.65
CA HIS A 610 19.46 -22.81 -28.63
C HIS A 610 19.05 -21.94 -27.43
N ARG A 611 19.57 -22.24 -26.23
CA ARG A 611 19.27 -21.47 -25.02
C ARG A 611 19.73 -20.01 -25.14
N VAL A 612 20.89 -19.76 -25.71
CA VAL A 612 21.36 -18.38 -25.98
C VAL A 612 20.37 -17.65 -26.90
N VAL A 613 19.86 -18.30 -27.96
CA VAL A 613 18.83 -17.68 -28.82
C VAL A 613 17.56 -17.36 -28.03
N MET A 614 17.08 -18.30 -27.21
CA MET A 614 15.83 -18.13 -26.45
C MET A 614 15.94 -17.09 -25.34
N LEU A 615 17.08 -16.99 -24.65
CA LEU A 615 17.34 -15.95 -23.65
C LEU A 615 17.27 -14.55 -24.27
N ASN A 616 17.74 -14.40 -25.51
CA ASN A 616 17.73 -13.13 -26.23
C ASN A 616 16.39 -12.83 -26.95
N ARG A 617 15.34 -13.61 -26.68
CA ARG A 617 14.02 -13.43 -27.33
C ARG A 617 13.33 -12.14 -26.91
N TYR A 618 13.33 -11.84 -25.62
CA TYR A 618 12.59 -10.71 -25.05
C TYR A 618 13.50 -9.55 -24.65
N GLU A 619 14.73 -9.85 -24.24
CA GLU A 619 15.70 -8.87 -23.76
C GLU A 619 17.02 -9.04 -24.51
N SER A 620 17.60 -7.96 -25.01
CA SER A 620 18.90 -8.01 -25.70
C SER A 620 20.05 -8.25 -24.71
N GLY A 621 20.84 -9.31 -24.93
CA GLY A 621 22.15 -9.54 -24.29
C GLY A 621 23.29 -8.72 -24.89
N GLY A 622 22.99 -7.82 -25.83
CA GLY A 622 23.98 -7.00 -26.54
C GLY A 622 24.57 -7.72 -27.76
N ASP A 623 25.74 -7.25 -28.19
CA ASP A 623 26.45 -7.75 -29.36
C ASP A 623 27.93 -8.08 -29.10
N ILE A 624 28.53 -8.79 -30.04
CA ILE A 624 29.98 -8.94 -30.22
C ILE A 624 30.28 -8.50 -31.65
N ASP A 625 31.19 -7.55 -31.83
CA ASP A 625 31.58 -7.00 -33.13
C ASP A 625 30.37 -6.46 -33.94
N GLY A 626 29.39 -5.84 -33.27
CA GLY A 626 28.17 -5.32 -33.88
C GLY A 626 27.15 -6.40 -34.29
N VAL A 627 27.38 -7.67 -33.95
CA VAL A 627 26.44 -8.77 -34.22
C VAL A 627 25.74 -9.18 -32.91
N PRO A 628 24.39 -9.07 -32.83
CA PRO A 628 23.65 -9.49 -31.64
C PRO A 628 23.96 -10.93 -31.23
N LEU A 629 24.12 -11.17 -29.93
CA LEU A 629 24.49 -12.49 -29.39
C LEU A 629 23.55 -13.60 -29.84
N GLY A 630 22.23 -13.37 -29.77
CA GLY A 630 21.23 -14.34 -30.24
C GLY A 630 21.37 -14.68 -31.73
N LYS A 631 21.70 -13.69 -32.58
CA LYS A 631 21.95 -13.92 -34.01
C LYS A 631 23.21 -14.75 -34.25
N ARG A 632 24.28 -14.48 -33.49
CA ARG A 632 25.53 -15.24 -33.57
C ARG A 632 25.33 -16.70 -33.15
N ALA A 633 24.63 -16.93 -32.04
CA ALA A 633 24.27 -18.26 -31.58
C ALA A 633 23.41 -19.03 -32.59
N PHE A 634 22.38 -18.38 -33.15
CA PHE A 634 21.54 -18.96 -34.19
C PHE A 634 22.34 -19.41 -35.42
N LYS A 635 23.25 -18.56 -35.91
CA LYS A 635 24.12 -18.89 -37.04
C LYS A 635 25.01 -20.09 -36.73
N LEU A 636 25.62 -20.14 -35.54
CA LEU A 636 26.45 -21.27 -35.13
C LEU A 636 25.64 -22.57 -35.00
N LEU A 637 24.44 -22.51 -34.42
CA LEU A 637 23.55 -23.65 -34.25
C LEU A 637 23.21 -24.29 -35.60
N HIS A 638 22.71 -23.49 -36.56
CA HIS A 638 22.31 -23.98 -37.88
C HIS A 638 23.49 -24.35 -38.77
N LYS A 639 24.65 -23.69 -38.61
CA LYS A 639 25.85 -24.02 -39.40
C LYS A 639 26.50 -25.33 -38.94
N ARG A 640 26.67 -25.52 -37.62
CA ARG A 640 27.44 -26.65 -37.07
C ARG A 640 26.56 -27.85 -36.71
N PHE A 641 25.28 -27.63 -36.43
CA PHE A 641 24.34 -28.66 -35.98
C PHE A 641 22.99 -28.60 -36.73
N PRO A 642 22.96 -28.52 -38.07
CA PRO A 642 21.72 -28.30 -38.85
C PRO A 642 20.65 -29.39 -38.66
N ARG A 643 21.03 -30.59 -38.23
CA ARG A 643 20.13 -31.75 -38.06
C ARG A 643 19.71 -32.00 -36.62
N SER A 644 20.20 -31.21 -35.65
CA SER A 644 19.83 -31.39 -34.24
C SER A 644 18.37 -31.00 -34.02
N ASP A 645 17.73 -31.61 -33.02
CA ASP A 645 16.37 -31.23 -32.65
C ASP A 645 16.30 -29.80 -32.10
N TRP A 646 17.39 -29.32 -31.51
CA TRP A 646 17.54 -27.93 -31.06
C TRP A 646 17.53 -26.92 -32.22
N ALA A 647 18.16 -27.25 -33.35
CA ALA A 647 18.09 -26.42 -34.56
C ALA A 647 16.65 -26.37 -35.11
N LYS A 648 15.96 -27.52 -35.15
CA LYS A 648 14.55 -27.60 -35.57
C LYS A 648 13.62 -26.77 -34.68
N LYS A 649 13.86 -26.78 -33.36
CA LYS A 649 13.12 -25.96 -32.37
C LYS A 649 13.41 -24.45 -32.49
N THR A 650 14.42 -24.06 -33.27
CA THR A 650 14.88 -22.67 -33.40
C THR A 650 14.84 -22.21 -34.87
N PRO A 651 13.66 -22.07 -35.49
CA PRO A 651 13.57 -21.77 -36.93
C PRO A 651 13.99 -20.34 -37.29
N HIS A 652 13.98 -19.41 -36.33
CA HIS A 652 14.42 -18.02 -36.51
C HIS A 652 15.12 -17.50 -35.24
N TRP A 653 15.76 -16.34 -35.36
CA TRP A 653 16.30 -15.57 -34.24
C TRP A 653 15.48 -14.31 -34.02
N TYR A 654 15.55 -13.75 -32.81
CA TYR A 654 14.75 -12.60 -32.40
C TYR A 654 15.65 -11.38 -32.21
N ASN A 655 15.19 -10.22 -32.67
CA ASN A 655 15.79 -8.95 -32.29
C ASN A 655 15.13 -8.53 -30.96
N GLY A 656 15.66 -9.03 -29.84
CA GLY A 656 15.15 -8.68 -28.50
C GLY A 656 15.08 -7.16 -28.34
N ARG A 657 14.04 -6.66 -27.66
CA ARG A 657 13.93 -5.21 -27.41
C ARG A 657 15.04 -4.79 -26.43
N GLN A 658 15.64 -3.62 -26.67
CA GLN A 658 16.22 -2.86 -25.55
C GLN A 658 15.02 -2.31 -24.79
N VAL A 659 14.77 -2.85 -23.61
CA VAL A 659 13.71 -2.36 -22.76
C VAL A 659 14.28 -1.15 -22.02
N ASP A 660 13.99 0.05 -22.54
CA ASP A 660 14.20 1.30 -21.83
C ASP A 660 13.00 1.52 -20.89
N HIS A 661 13.09 0.97 -19.68
CA HIS A 661 12.19 1.30 -18.57
C HIS A 661 12.93 2.14 -17.56
#